data_AF-G9P0T2-F1
#
_entry.id   AF-G9P0T2-F1
#
_cell.length_a   1.000
_cell.length_b   1.000
_cell.length_c   1.000
_cell.angle_alpha   90.00
_cell.angle_beta   90.00
_cell.angle_gamma   90.00
#
_symmetry.space_group_name_H-M   'P 1'
#
loop_
_entity.id
_entity.type
_entity.pdbx_description
1 polymer ?
#
loop_
_entity_poly.entity_id
_entity_poly.type
_entity_poly.pdbx_seq_one_letter_code
_entity_poly.pdbx_strand_id
1 'polypeptide(L)'
;MKLLELPLLDDLLSDKPTEPFPYTKTFEEAKDEPFCYLHTSGTTGVPKPIPWSHGLIGTMDAVRLLPPVEGDHGLLPWTSDWKAGDKIYSSFPMSHGAGIIMDILMPALFDLQCVLGPVGVLPNINLVESLAENMDIDIWSMVPSLVDELGETPEVLAKLQKSKFICASGGPVSPTSAGKVNDVLRVLNLTGTTEGLFIGNLVVPREDWYWFCFHPYSGFEFKQVEEGTYEHWVHRNKHWPLFQGIFQTFPEKDSINFKDLYRRHPSKPHLWAFKGRSDDLVTEASITTHPAIMGCLIFGTGKPQAGLLIELKDGYEKTDELLDSIWDAVKQANSQSRHKDQLLRDFVTFSEPDKPFVRTDKGTIKRPATLALYEGYIDRFYGSRSDETTSSISIDTTSADAIQNGLKTILSSVLPEIDQAAQIANFFDLGLDSLGVFSVVKSIRAATGLDEHLAPRHIYANPSLASLSIAIKRLAATVKAEMTKEATTEEDEVVVRIAQEAAQHKARLSFPLNALDYVNPNHGMGLMFYFSLQDGVAFQDVFDNLQQGLNRTFDMIPALGGKMMKRSEQEIGYIKNDLCVTIPPISMAATAHNRLIYKDLSDILPAFDDLRDAAFATSLFSDSLVLRDDPFPVFPADIFVGQVNFVKGGCIIAADLNHCCLDGVGAVIAIKAWAENCRYLQGDASATCQWYDPESFNHSLPEIIHKQEGWPSSMDEVDPAAWDVLPFFPPSQQVKATTQPEIHPRYGFPLHNVWPLPRAERCMTTTMFLITPERLAKMKESVASDKSVPGVYLSMSDIIQAFFWRAATRARYRVAKEIRKQTFNSEAKSILELPTDGRPYFSSLLPSTYMGSVLVMNRFSMDLEAMCSPDTSIGRIAWLLRQSNARITPPLIHDAFTILQNLPDHGRFSTANMGLEHMNSMISNMLLFQTSEICFGDKFFANSGSPESMRPQVERGNGRFRFLIILPMRKDGGVELMLGTHPEELAMLARDEEFIKYAELMGTEA
;
A
#
# COMPACT_ATOMS: atom_id res chain seq x y z
N MET A 1 -23.39 -18.16 -11.80
CA MET A 1 -22.58 -17.16 -12.59
C MET A 1 -22.96 -17.25 -14.07
N LYS A 2 -23.92 -16.33 -14.43
CA LYS A 2 -24.16 -16.19 -15.88
C LYS A 2 -22.91 -15.63 -16.58
N LEU A 3 -22.01 -16.65 -16.68
CA LEU A 3 -20.84 -16.35 -17.52
C LEU A 3 -21.29 -15.64 -18.80
N LEU A 4 -21.14 -14.20 -18.82
CA LEU A 4 -21.51 -13.42 -20.03
C LEU A 4 -20.25 -13.19 -20.88
N GLU A 5 -20.11 -14.06 -21.70
CA GLU A 5 -19.05 -13.87 -22.71
C GLU A 5 -19.31 -12.59 -23.52
N LEU A 6 -18.41 -11.62 -23.26
CA LEU A 6 -18.52 -10.40 -24.06
C LEU A 6 -18.06 -10.67 -25.51
N PRO A 7 -19.01 -10.50 -26.33
CA PRO A 7 -18.70 -10.81 -27.74
C PRO A 7 -17.46 -10.05 -28.23
N LEU A 8 -16.62 -10.79 -28.88
CA LEU A 8 -15.46 -10.14 -29.52
C LEU A 8 -15.91 -9.06 -30.52
N LEU A 9 -15.13 -8.02 -30.65
CA LEU A 9 -15.46 -6.87 -31.52
C LEU A 9 -16.04 -7.34 -32.86
N ASP A 10 -15.50 -8.42 -33.41
CA ASP A 10 -16.00 -8.91 -34.72
C ASP A 10 -17.43 -9.44 -34.61
N ASP A 11 -17.76 -9.98 -33.36
CA ASP A 11 -19.14 -10.46 -33.09
C ASP A 11 -20.12 -9.29 -32.89
N LEU A 12 -19.58 -8.15 -32.32
CA LEU A 12 -20.45 -6.97 -32.07
C LEU A 12 -20.67 -6.18 -33.36
N LEU A 13 -19.70 -6.35 -34.26
CA LEU A 13 -19.83 -5.54 -35.50
C LEU A 13 -20.35 -6.42 -36.63
N SER A 14 -20.75 -7.65 -36.28
CA SER A 14 -21.21 -8.61 -37.31
C SER A 14 -22.51 -8.11 -37.95
N ASP A 15 -22.69 -8.28 -39.20
CA ASP A 15 -23.91 -7.82 -39.93
C ASP A 15 -25.11 -8.74 -39.65
N LYS A 16 -24.84 -9.68 -38.64
CA LYS A 16 -25.98 -10.56 -38.29
C LYS A 16 -27.02 -9.83 -37.45
N PRO A 17 -28.31 -9.83 -37.87
CA PRO A 17 -29.37 -9.12 -37.15
C PRO A 17 -29.56 -9.67 -35.73
N THR A 18 -29.39 -8.74 -34.65
CA THR A 18 -29.57 -9.15 -33.23
C THR A 18 -30.95 -8.67 -32.75
N GLU A 19 -31.50 -9.60 -31.77
CA GLU A 19 -32.83 -9.26 -31.21
C GLU A 19 -32.75 -7.93 -30.43
N PRO A 20 -33.65 -6.96 -30.66
CA PRO A 20 -33.68 -5.67 -29.94
C PRO A 20 -33.89 -5.86 -28.44
N PHE A 21 -32.94 -5.21 -27.65
CA PHE A 21 -33.16 -5.18 -26.19
C PHE A 21 -33.84 -3.86 -25.79
N PRO A 22 -35.23 -3.99 -25.68
CA PRO A 22 -35.94 -2.72 -25.38
C PRO A 22 -35.83 -2.34 -23.90
N TYR A 23 -35.08 -1.10 -23.63
CA TYR A 23 -35.03 -0.56 -22.26
C TYR A 23 -36.25 0.32 -21.99
N THR A 24 -37.39 -0.21 -21.18
CA THR A 24 -38.70 0.50 -21.09
C THR A 24 -38.86 1.08 -19.68
N LYS A 25 -37.68 1.08 -18.79
CA LYS A 25 -37.85 1.62 -17.43
C LYS A 25 -37.81 3.15 -17.46
N THR A 26 -38.72 3.75 -16.57
CA THR A 26 -38.62 5.22 -16.40
C THR A 26 -37.42 5.59 -15.52
N PHE A 27 -36.93 6.89 -15.53
CA PHE A 27 -35.77 7.34 -14.74
C PHE A 27 -36.00 7.09 -13.24
N GLU A 28 -37.27 7.31 -12.84
CA GLU A 28 -37.53 7.09 -11.39
C GLU A 28 -37.37 5.62 -11.02
N GLU A 29 -37.69 4.85 -11.99
CA GLU A 29 -37.61 3.40 -11.69
C GLU A 29 -36.15 2.92 -11.75
N ALA A 30 -35.20 3.82 -12.54
CA ALA A 30 -33.85 3.25 -12.75
C ALA A 30 -32.82 4.05 -11.94
N LYS A 31 -33.26 5.15 -11.31
CA LYS A 31 -32.30 6.16 -10.79
C LYS A 31 -31.44 5.54 -9.67
N ASP A 32 -31.88 4.51 -9.11
CA ASP A 32 -31.03 3.95 -8.03
C ASP A 32 -30.29 2.71 -8.54
N GLU A 33 -30.55 2.47 -9.91
CA GLU A 33 -29.86 1.28 -10.45
C GLU A 33 -28.44 1.69 -10.89
N PRO A 34 -27.48 0.75 -10.67
CA PRO A 34 -26.09 1.07 -11.03
C PRO A 34 -25.92 1.20 -12.56
N PHE A 35 -25.28 2.33 -12.80
CA PHE A 35 -24.91 2.53 -14.22
C PHE A 35 -23.56 1.89 -14.51
N CYS A 36 -22.43 2.25 -13.68
CA CYS A 36 -21.11 1.59 -13.81
C CYS A 36 -20.36 1.70 -12.48
N TYR A 37 -19.27 0.86 -12.41
CA TYR A 37 -18.43 0.89 -11.19
C TYR A 37 -17.02 1.37 -11.55
N LEU A 38 -16.62 2.40 -10.75
CA LEU A 38 -15.20 2.82 -10.91
C LEU A 38 -14.41 2.53 -9.64
N HIS A 39 -12.86 2.48 -9.84
CA HIS A 39 -11.99 2.18 -8.68
C HIS A 39 -11.15 3.41 -8.33
N THR A 40 -10.83 3.82 -6.93
CA THR A 40 -9.97 4.96 -6.57
C THR A 40 -8.50 4.51 -6.59
N SER A 41 -7.48 5.51 -7.10
CA SER A 41 -6.05 5.29 -7.38
C SER A 41 -5.27 5.03 -6.08
N GLY A 42 -5.24 3.93 -5.38
CA GLY A 42 -4.60 3.13 -4.31
C GLY A 42 -3.19 3.60 -4.00
N THR A 43 -2.77 4.79 -3.53
CA THR A 43 -1.46 5.24 -3.01
C THR A 43 -1.49 5.33 -1.49
N THR A 44 -2.53 4.74 -0.84
CA THR A 44 -2.40 4.50 0.63
C THR A 44 -3.17 3.23 1.00
N GLY A 45 -3.30 2.07 -0.01
CA GLY A 45 -3.97 0.76 0.18
C GLY A 45 -4.60 0.26 -1.10
N VAL A 46 -5.78 -1.10 -1.13
CA VAL A 46 -6.42 -1.74 -2.29
C VAL A 46 -7.42 -0.76 -2.94
N PRO A 47 -7.59 -0.55 -4.31
CA PRO A 47 -8.46 0.37 -5.06
C PRO A 47 -9.95 0.09 -4.75
N LYS A 48 -10.79 0.93 -4.09
CA LYS A 48 -12.23 0.76 -3.67
C LYS A 48 -13.14 1.06 -4.87
N PRO A 49 -14.12 -0.04 -5.22
CA PRO A 49 -15.11 0.23 -6.31
C PRO A 49 -16.14 1.26 -5.90
N ILE A 50 -16.34 2.32 -6.69
CA ILE A 50 -17.36 3.34 -6.43
C ILE A 50 -18.48 3.19 -7.47
N PRO A 51 -19.77 2.67 -6.93
CA PRO A 51 -20.88 2.52 -7.89
C PRO A 51 -21.43 3.88 -8.35
N TRP A 52 -21.53 3.96 -9.63
CA TRP A 52 -22.29 5.09 -10.18
C TRP A 52 -23.73 4.68 -10.51
N SER A 53 -24.69 5.33 -9.75
CA SER A 53 -26.11 5.05 -10.08
C SER A 53 -26.60 5.92 -11.25
N HIS A 54 -27.71 5.40 -11.89
CA HIS A 54 -28.32 6.25 -12.93
C HIS A 54 -28.71 7.62 -12.38
N GLY A 55 -28.95 7.65 -10.98
CA GLY A 55 -29.28 8.95 -10.34
C GLY A 55 -28.05 9.86 -10.28
N LEU A 56 -26.85 9.28 -9.91
CA LEU A 56 -25.60 10.08 -9.88
C LEU A 56 -25.25 10.58 -11.29
N ILE A 57 -25.43 9.58 -12.29
CA ILE A 57 -25.13 10.00 -13.67
C ILE A 57 -26.16 11.04 -14.13
N GLY A 58 -27.38 10.79 -13.63
CA GLY A 58 -28.45 11.76 -13.99
C GLY A 58 -28.10 13.19 -13.57
N THR A 59 -27.19 13.31 -12.48
CA THR A 59 -26.84 14.69 -12.05
C THR A 59 -25.99 15.39 -13.12
N MET A 60 -25.28 14.57 -13.90
CA MET A 60 -24.50 15.19 -14.99
C MET A 60 -25.43 15.69 -16.12
N ASP A 61 -26.54 14.91 -16.30
CA ASP A 61 -27.56 15.41 -17.26
C ASP A 61 -28.29 16.63 -16.69
N ALA A 62 -28.43 16.66 -15.37
CA ALA A 62 -29.27 17.68 -14.72
C ALA A 62 -28.58 19.05 -14.73
N VAL A 63 -27.27 19.00 -15.06
CA VAL A 63 -26.53 20.27 -15.09
C VAL A 63 -27.19 21.22 -16.11
N ARG A 64 -27.94 20.69 -17.14
CA ARG A 64 -28.61 21.54 -18.16
C ARG A 64 -29.80 22.29 -17.57
N LEU A 65 -30.11 21.77 -16.38
CA LEU A 65 -31.34 22.37 -15.81
C LEU A 65 -30.99 23.37 -14.71
N LEU A 66 -29.69 23.62 -14.54
CA LEU A 66 -29.32 24.55 -13.47
C LEU A 66 -29.84 25.95 -13.79
N PRO A 67 -30.68 26.51 -12.83
CA PRO A 67 -31.25 27.84 -13.10
C PRO A 67 -30.35 28.97 -12.58
N PRO A 68 -30.53 30.07 -13.15
CA PRO A 68 -29.85 31.20 -12.50
C PRO A 68 -30.44 31.50 -11.11
N VAL A 69 -29.51 31.63 -10.14
CA VAL A 69 -30.01 31.91 -8.77
C VAL A 69 -29.10 32.97 -8.14
N GLU A 70 -29.72 33.54 -7.05
CA GLU A 70 -28.90 34.51 -6.29
C GLU A 70 -27.67 33.83 -5.69
N GLY A 71 -26.41 34.48 -6.02
CA GLY A 71 -25.16 33.91 -5.45
C GLY A 71 -24.32 33.19 -6.53
N ASP A 72 -24.95 33.09 -7.85
CA ASP A 72 -24.16 32.44 -8.92
C ASP A 72 -23.48 33.49 -9.80
N HIS A 73 -23.85 34.84 -9.42
CA HIS A 73 -23.12 35.99 -9.98
C HIS A 73 -23.28 36.05 -11.49
N GLY A 74 -24.43 35.53 -12.02
CA GLY A 74 -24.77 35.61 -13.46
C GLY A 74 -23.90 34.68 -14.31
N LEU A 75 -23.15 33.74 -13.65
CA LEU A 75 -22.24 32.84 -14.41
C LEU A 75 -22.99 31.58 -14.85
N LEU A 76 -22.45 31.07 -16.02
CA LEU A 76 -23.18 29.94 -16.64
C LEU A 76 -22.53 28.61 -16.26
N PRO A 77 -23.31 27.54 -16.25
CA PRO A 77 -22.74 26.22 -15.98
C PRO A 77 -21.67 25.83 -17.01
N TRP A 78 -20.80 24.98 -16.66
CA TRP A 78 -19.60 24.66 -17.47
C TRP A 78 -19.98 23.90 -18.73
N THR A 79 -21.24 23.46 -18.81
CA THR A 79 -21.63 22.70 -20.02
C THR A 79 -22.42 23.62 -20.97
N SER A 80 -22.47 24.89 -20.80
CA SER A 80 -23.39 25.80 -21.53
C SER A 80 -22.95 25.92 -22.99
N ASP A 81 -21.66 25.66 -23.33
CA ASP A 81 -21.25 25.83 -24.74
C ASP A 81 -20.99 24.46 -25.38
N TRP A 82 -21.58 23.36 -24.84
CA TRP A 82 -21.49 22.05 -25.48
C TRP A 82 -22.67 21.87 -26.45
N LYS A 83 -22.40 21.98 -27.91
CA LYS A 83 -23.50 21.93 -28.91
C LYS A 83 -23.56 20.57 -29.59
N ALA A 84 -24.81 20.22 -29.95
CA ALA A 84 -24.98 18.93 -30.65
C ALA A 84 -24.07 18.86 -31.90
N GLY A 85 -23.29 17.70 -32.04
CA GLY A 85 -22.46 17.48 -33.24
C GLY A 85 -20.99 17.82 -32.94
N ASP A 86 -20.81 18.55 -31.77
CA ASP A 86 -19.39 18.82 -31.44
C ASP A 86 -18.59 17.51 -31.24
N LYS A 87 -17.28 17.65 -31.67
CA LYS A 87 -16.38 16.48 -31.47
C LYS A 87 -15.52 16.67 -30.22
N ILE A 88 -15.50 15.55 -29.48
CA ILE A 88 -14.76 15.68 -28.21
C ILE A 88 -13.72 14.55 -28.15
N TYR A 89 -12.55 15.03 -27.66
CA TYR A 89 -11.54 14.01 -27.32
C TYR A 89 -11.15 14.14 -25.85
N SER A 90 -11.10 12.94 -25.20
CA SER A 90 -10.67 12.96 -23.79
C SER A 90 -9.44 12.07 -23.61
N SER A 91 -8.46 12.63 -22.91
CA SER A 91 -7.21 11.88 -22.71
C SER A 91 -7.30 10.99 -21.45
N PHE A 92 -8.44 10.99 -20.78
CA PHE A 92 -8.58 10.18 -19.56
C PHE A 92 -8.93 8.74 -19.93
N PRO A 93 -8.21 7.82 -19.24
CA PRO A 93 -8.67 6.43 -19.43
C PRO A 93 -10.11 6.24 -18.92
N MET A 94 -10.82 5.30 -19.67
CA MET A 94 -12.25 5.11 -19.33
C MET A 94 -12.40 4.26 -18.06
N SER A 95 -11.10 3.95 -17.51
CA SER A 95 -11.14 3.32 -16.18
C SER A 95 -11.20 4.36 -15.06
N HIS A 96 -11.10 5.69 -15.43
CA HIS A 96 -11.24 6.79 -14.44
C HIS A 96 -12.57 7.51 -14.64
N GLY A 97 -13.08 8.11 -13.62
CA GLY A 97 -14.38 8.84 -13.65
C GLY A 97 -14.41 9.91 -14.75
N ALA A 98 -13.41 10.69 -14.83
CA ALA A 98 -13.39 11.76 -15.85
C ALA A 98 -13.39 11.17 -17.27
N GLY A 99 -12.70 9.98 -17.43
CA GLY A 99 -12.73 9.29 -18.75
C GLY A 99 -14.13 8.81 -19.12
N ILE A 100 -14.88 8.26 -18.18
CA ILE A 100 -16.26 7.80 -18.47
C ILE A 100 -17.17 9.01 -18.70
N ILE A 101 -16.99 10.07 -17.97
CA ILE A 101 -17.87 11.25 -18.09
C ILE A 101 -17.64 11.91 -19.46
N MET A 102 -16.37 11.95 -19.82
CA MET A 102 -16.09 12.80 -21.00
C MET A 102 -16.09 11.94 -22.28
N ASP A 103 -15.87 10.59 -22.19
CA ASP A 103 -15.80 9.76 -23.41
C ASP A 103 -17.13 9.04 -23.67
N ILE A 104 -18.01 9.09 -22.58
CA ILE A 104 -19.23 8.27 -22.81
C ILE A 104 -20.45 9.13 -22.41
N LEU A 105 -20.50 9.75 -21.28
CA LEU A 105 -21.75 10.36 -20.78
C LEU A 105 -22.01 11.69 -21.49
N MET A 106 -21.02 12.50 -21.55
CA MET A 106 -21.32 13.82 -22.12
C MET A 106 -21.64 13.70 -23.62
N PRO A 107 -20.81 12.84 -24.33
CA PRO A 107 -21.19 12.69 -25.73
C PRO A 107 -22.61 12.16 -25.90
N ALA A 108 -22.98 11.27 -25.01
CA ALA A 108 -24.35 10.71 -25.12
C ALA A 108 -25.40 11.73 -24.68
N LEU A 109 -25.17 12.56 -23.69
CA LEU A 109 -26.21 13.44 -23.11
C LEU A 109 -26.32 14.72 -23.92
N PHE A 110 -25.24 15.05 -24.70
CA PHE A 110 -25.30 16.35 -25.40
C PHE A 110 -25.18 16.15 -26.89
N ASP A 111 -25.32 14.92 -27.31
CA ASP A 111 -25.26 14.58 -28.75
C ASP A 111 -23.95 15.05 -29.38
N LEU A 112 -22.84 14.62 -28.63
CA LEU A 112 -21.50 14.96 -29.20
C LEU A 112 -20.94 13.78 -29.96
N GLN A 113 -19.90 14.07 -30.80
CA GLN A 113 -19.15 12.97 -31.43
C GLN A 113 -17.83 12.71 -30.70
N CYS A 114 -17.84 11.42 -30.22
CA CYS A 114 -16.65 11.08 -29.40
C CYS A 114 -15.55 10.52 -30.31
N VAL A 115 -14.42 11.22 -30.20
CA VAL A 115 -13.25 10.69 -30.92
C VAL A 115 -12.38 9.85 -29.97
N LEU A 116 -12.21 8.44 -30.36
CA LEU A 116 -11.40 7.56 -29.48
C LEU A 116 -9.99 7.42 -30.05
N GLY A 117 -9.10 7.50 -29.17
CA GLY A 117 -7.70 7.33 -29.64
C GLY A 117 -7.42 5.88 -30.09
N PRO A 118 -6.35 5.62 -30.83
CA PRO A 118 -6.02 4.26 -31.29
C PRO A 118 -5.75 3.31 -30.12
N VAL A 119 -6.16 1.98 -30.23
CA VAL A 119 -6.04 0.94 -29.18
C VAL A 119 -4.56 0.75 -28.82
N GLY A 120 -4.29 0.79 -27.50
CA GLY A 120 -2.93 0.45 -27.02
C GLY A 120 -1.99 1.65 -27.06
N VAL A 121 -2.75 2.87 -27.56
CA VAL A 121 -1.88 4.07 -27.64
C VAL A 121 -2.32 5.05 -26.53
N LEU A 122 -1.41 5.25 -25.52
CA LEU A 122 -1.75 6.12 -24.38
C LEU A 122 -1.75 7.59 -24.81
N PRO A 123 -2.79 8.44 -24.33
CA PRO A 123 -2.94 9.86 -24.70
C PRO A 123 -1.73 10.70 -24.28
N ASN A 124 -0.87 11.37 -25.24
CA ASN A 124 0.27 12.29 -25.07
C ASN A 124 0.20 13.42 -26.10
N ILE A 125 1.09 14.37 -26.03
CA ILE A 125 0.99 15.60 -26.84
C ILE A 125 1.11 15.26 -28.34
N ASN A 126 1.83 14.15 -28.68
CA ASN A 126 1.92 13.75 -30.11
C ASN A 126 0.56 13.23 -30.62
N LEU A 127 -0.04 12.47 -29.85
CA LEU A 127 -1.40 12.06 -30.25
C LEU A 127 -2.35 13.26 -30.32
N VAL A 128 -2.21 14.21 -29.46
CA VAL A 128 -3.06 15.42 -29.51
C VAL A 128 -2.74 16.22 -30.79
N GLU A 129 -1.45 16.34 -31.02
CA GLU A 129 -1.06 17.03 -32.27
C GLU A 129 -1.60 16.30 -33.50
N SER A 130 -1.42 14.98 -33.53
CA SER A 130 -1.95 14.20 -34.67
C SER A 130 -3.47 14.34 -34.80
N LEU A 131 -4.11 14.28 -33.69
CA LEU A 131 -5.59 14.41 -33.75
C LEU A 131 -5.99 15.84 -34.14
N ALA A 132 -5.22 16.74 -33.62
CA ALA A 132 -5.55 18.14 -33.97
C ALA A 132 -5.31 18.40 -35.46
N GLU A 133 -4.36 17.57 -36.10
CA GLU A 133 -4.05 17.78 -37.53
C GLU A 133 -5.04 17.01 -38.43
N ASN A 134 -5.49 16.03 -37.76
CA ASN A 134 -6.18 15.12 -38.71
C ASN A 134 -7.68 15.08 -38.39
N MET A 135 -7.93 15.73 -37.28
CA MET A 135 -9.36 15.66 -36.91
C MET A 135 -9.84 17.05 -36.48
N ASP A 136 -11.11 17.36 -36.71
CA ASP A 136 -11.63 18.66 -36.23
C ASP A 136 -12.31 18.49 -34.86
N ILE A 137 -11.37 18.63 -33.82
CA ILE A 137 -11.93 18.38 -32.46
C ILE A 137 -12.36 19.73 -31.88
N ASP A 138 -13.60 19.85 -31.34
CA ASP A 138 -14.18 21.12 -30.82
C ASP A 138 -13.88 21.26 -29.32
N ILE A 139 -13.89 20.05 -28.60
CA ILE A 139 -13.74 20.11 -27.13
C ILE A 139 -12.63 19.11 -26.72
N TRP A 140 -11.68 19.72 -25.95
CA TRP A 140 -10.63 18.81 -25.45
C TRP A 140 -10.77 18.64 -23.94
N SER A 141 -10.78 17.36 -23.59
CA SER A 141 -10.75 17.07 -22.14
C SER A 141 -9.41 16.41 -21.78
N MET A 142 -8.66 17.21 -20.86
CA MET A 142 -7.29 16.71 -20.65
C MET A 142 -6.94 16.75 -19.16
N VAL A 143 -6.01 15.82 -18.82
CA VAL A 143 -5.45 15.92 -17.45
C VAL A 143 -4.53 17.13 -17.37
N PRO A 144 -4.42 17.75 -16.11
CA PRO A 144 -3.71 19.03 -15.96
C PRO A 144 -2.26 18.95 -16.50
N SER A 145 -1.67 17.80 -16.37
CA SER A 145 -0.29 17.69 -16.88
C SER A 145 -0.24 17.83 -18.41
N LEU A 146 -1.24 17.27 -19.09
CA LEU A 146 -1.26 17.39 -20.56
C LEU A 146 -1.64 18.81 -20.99
N VAL A 147 -2.51 19.56 -20.25
CA VAL A 147 -2.83 20.97 -20.54
C VAL A 147 -1.58 21.83 -20.31
N ASP A 148 -0.72 21.53 -19.21
CA ASP A 148 0.53 22.29 -18.96
C ASP A 148 1.54 22.05 -20.08
N GLU A 149 1.62 20.78 -20.44
CA GLU A 149 2.54 20.45 -21.55
C GLU A 149 2.10 21.15 -22.85
N LEU A 150 0.75 21.23 -23.11
CA LEU A 150 0.26 21.94 -24.31
C LEU A 150 0.64 23.42 -24.25
N GLY A 151 0.57 24.08 -23.04
CA GLY A 151 0.98 25.50 -22.87
C GLY A 151 2.46 25.72 -23.15
N GLU A 152 3.24 24.59 -23.09
CA GLU A 152 4.70 24.72 -23.31
C GLU A 152 5.05 24.29 -24.74
N THR A 153 3.96 24.05 -25.49
CA THR A 153 4.21 23.66 -26.89
C THR A 153 3.35 24.55 -27.79
N PRO A 154 3.80 25.75 -28.08
CA PRO A 154 2.98 26.74 -28.79
C PRO A 154 2.66 26.29 -30.22
N GLU A 155 3.62 25.45 -30.81
CA GLU A 155 3.35 24.97 -32.18
C GLU A 155 2.18 24.00 -32.23
N VAL A 156 1.98 23.16 -31.25
CA VAL A 156 0.84 22.22 -31.23
C VAL A 156 -0.41 22.94 -30.71
N LEU A 157 -0.22 23.88 -29.74
CA LEU A 157 -1.37 24.65 -29.20
C LEU A 157 -2.02 25.47 -30.31
N ALA A 158 -1.12 26.00 -31.19
CA ALA A 158 -1.68 26.81 -32.29
C ALA A 158 -2.65 25.99 -33.15
N LYS A 159 -2.40 24.71 -33.15
CA LYS A 159 -3.25 23.86 -34.02
C LYS A 159 -4.62 23.60 -33.38
N LEU A 160 -4.72 23.90 -32.13
CA LEU A 160 -6.00 23.63 -31.43
C LEU A 160 -6.85 24.90 -31.37
N GLN A 161 -6.30 25.97 -31.96
CA GLN A 161 -6.92 27.30 -31.84
C GLN A 161 -8.35 27.28 -32.38
N LYS A 162 -8.59 26.36 -33.27
CA LYS A 162 -9.93 26.35 -33.91
C LYS A 162 -10.96 25.62 -33.03
N SER A 163 -10.40 25.04 -31.93
CA SER A 163 -11.32 24.30 -31.03
C SER A 163 -12.02 25.28 -30.08
N LYS A 164 -13.08 24.92 -29.46
CA LYS A 164 -13.89 25.83 -28.60
C LYS A 164 -13.21 26.06 -27.25
N PHE A 165 -12.87 24.97 -26.58
CA PHE A 165 -12.22 25.17 -25.26
C PHE A 165 -11.64 23.84 -24.79
N ILE A 166 -10.80 23.99 -23.64
CA ILE A 166 -10.26 22.79 -22.98
C ILE A 166 -10.82 22.70 -21.56
N CYS A 167 -11.31 21.42 -21.37
CA CYS A 167 -11.66 21.16 -19.95
C CYS A 167 -10.49 20.51 -19.22
N ALA A 168 -9.85 21.30 -18.14
CA ALA A 168 -8.77 20.69 -17.32
C ALA A 168 -9.31 20.32 -15.93
N SER A 169 -9.11 18.96 -15.67
CA SER A 169 -9.64 18.53 -14.35
C SER A 169 -8.83 17.34 -13.84
N GLY A 170 -8.91 17.00 -12.41
CA GLY A 170 -8.23 15.77 -11.93
C GLY A 170 -6.99 16.13 -11.09
N GLY A 171 -6.55 17.51 -10.97
CA GLY A 171 -5.40 17.98 -10.18
C GLY A 171 -5.11 19.46 -10.49
N PRO A 172 -4.09 20.08 -9.63
CA PRO A 172 -3.89 21.50 -9.84
C PRO A 172 -3.17 21.79 -11.19
N VAL A 173 -3.72 22.85 -11.85
CA VAL A 173 -2.95 23.28 -13.13
C VAL A 173 -1.98 24.43 -12.82
N SER A 174 -0.89 24.53 -13.60
CA SER A 174 0.09 25.63 -13.46
C SER A 174 -0.50 26.93 -14.01
N PRO A 175 -0.55 28.01 -13.15
CA PRO A 175 -1.09 29.28 -13.64
C PRO A 175 -0.27 29.85 -14.80
N THR A 176 1.03 29.47 -14.82
CA THR A 176 1.89 30.02 -15.87
C THR A 176 1.69 29.26 -17.20
N SER A 177 1.80 27.98 -17.21
CA SER A 177 1.72 27.20 -18.47
C SER A 177 0.27 27.07 -18.95
N ALA A 178 -0.71 26.77 -18.16
CA ALA A 178 -2.13 26.68 -18.58
C ALA A 178 -2.68 28.07 -18.93
N GLY A 179 -2.04 29.11 -18.22
CA GLY A 179 -2.40 30.51 -18.61
C GLY A 179 -2.07 30.80 -20.07
N LYS A 180 -0.93 30.28 -20.52
CA LYS A 180 -0.57 30.45 -21.95
C LYS A 180 -1.58 29.76 -22.88
N VAL A 181 -2.06 28.61 -22.47
CA VAL A 181 -3.09 27.93 -23.28
C VAL A 181 -4.39 28.73 -23.27
N ASN A 182 -4.71 29.26 -22.10
CA ASN A 182 -5.98 30.03 -22.00
C ASN A 182 -5.90 31.30 -22.85
N ASP A 183 -4.60 31.76 -23.02
CA ASP A 183 -4.47 32.95 -23.89
C ASP A 183 -4.83 32.60 -25.33
N VAL A 184 -4.66 31.37 -25.71
CA VAL A 184 -4.88 30.94 -27.11
C VAL A 184 -6.21 30.20 -27.22
N LEU A 185 -6.49 29.26 -26.43
CA LEU A 185 -7.76 28.50 -26.37
C LEU A 185 -8.30 28.49 -24.94
N ARG A 186 -9.64 28.83 -24.87
CA ARG A 186 -10.27 28.96 -23.53
C ARG A 186 -10.11 27.66 -22.71
N VAL A 187 -9.51 27.90 -21.34
CA VAL A 187 -9.40 26.73 -20.43
C VAL A 187 -10.50 26.83 -19.36
N LEU A 188 -11.26 25.77 -19.39
CA LEU A 188 -12.20 25.66 -18.24
C LEU A 188 -11.64 24.76 -17.15
N ASN A 189 -11.25 25.45 -15.98
CA ASN A 189 -10.70 24.70 -14.84
C ASN A 189 -11.84 24.14 -13.96
N LEU A 190 -11.86 22.81 -14.12
CA LEU A 190 -13.01 22.18 -13.41
C LEU A 190 -12.51 21.35 -12.22
N THR A 191 -13.31 21.26 -11.18
CA THR A 191 -12.93 20.39 -10.04
C THR A 191 -14.12 19.46 -9.71
N GLY A 192 -13.67 18.29 -9.37
CA GLY A 192 -14.70 17.30 -8.97
C GLY A 192 -14.07 16.15 -8.19
N THR A 193 -14.92 15.32 -7.72
CA THR A 193 -14.44 14.08 -7.05
C THR A 193 -15.07 12.85 -7.72
N THR A 194 -14.35 11.76 -7.55
CA THR A 194 -14.89 10.49 -8.11
C THR A 194 -16.24 10.15 -7.48
N GLU A 195 -16.52 10.59 -6.28
CA GLU A 195 -17.74 10.24 -5.51
C GLU A 195 -18.85 11.25 -5.79
N GLY A 196 -18.53 12.42 -6.39
CA GLY A 196 -19.61 13.44 -6.53
C GLY A 196 -19.60 14.05 -7.93
N LEU A 197 -18.73 13.48 -8.85
CA LEU A 197 -18.54 13.97 -10.22
C LEU A 197 -18.29 15.47 -10.25
N PHE A 198 -18.83 16.22 -11.27
CA PHE A 198 -18.63 17.69 -11.31
C PHE A 198 -19.84 18.41 -10.73
N ILE A 199 -19.55 19.07 -9.39
CA ILE A 199 -20.73 19.63 -8.70
C ILE A 199 -20.67 21.16 -8.79
N GLY A 200 -21.53 21.67 -9.49
CA GLY A 200 -21.86 23.12 -9.38
C GLY A 200 -20.77 24.00 -10.00
N ASN A 201 -19.98 23.47 -10.95
CA ASN A 201 -18.92 24.30 -11.59
C ASN A 201 -19.55 25.33 -12.52
N LEU A 202 -19.03 26.63 -12.36
CA LEU A 202 -19.52 27.71 -13.23
C LEU A 202 -18.35 28.27 -14.05
N VAL A 203 -18.76 28.79 -15.21
CA VAL A 203 -17.72 29.33 -16.10
C VAL A 203 -17.44 30.78 -15.69
N VAL A 204 -16.19 31.01 -15.23
CA VAL A 204 -15.83 32.39 -14.81
C VAL A 204 -15.29 33.15 -16.03
N PRO A 205 -15.23 34.47 -15.89
CA PRO A 205 -14.64 35.23 -17.01
C PRO A 205 -13.20 34.77 -17.31
N ARG A 206 -12.88 34.90 -18.51
CA ARG A 206 -11.62 34.31 -19.00
C ARG A 206 -10.42 34.79 -18.19
N GLU A 207 -10.37 36.03 -17.68
CA GLU A 207 -9.21 36.55 -16.91
C GLU A 207 -9.11 35.89 -15.53
N ASP A 208 -10.27 35.24 -15.19
CA ASP A 208 -10.25 34.61 -13.84
C ASP A 208 -10.17 33.09 -13.95
N TRP A 209 -9.78 32.57 -15.10
CA TRP A 209 -9.86 31.14 -15.48
C TRP A 209 -9.23 30.27 -14.40
N TYR A 210 -8.26 30.86 -13.55
CA TYR A 210 -7.55 30.04 -12.54
C TYR A 210 -8.41 29.85 -11.28
N TRP A 211 -9.33 30.75 -11.12
CA TRP A 211 -10.15 30.70 -9.88
C TRP A 211 -11.48 29.97 -10.14
N PHE A 212 -11.96 29.31 -9.06
CA PHE A 212 -13.21 28.54 -9.18
C PHE A 212 -14.38 29.36 -8.62
N CYS A 213 -15.49 29.11 -9.41
CA CYS A 213 -16.77 29.60 -8.83
C CYS A 213 -17.81 28.47 -8.90
N PHE A 214 -18.65 28.46 -7.81
CA PHE A 214 -19.54 27.29 -7.76
C PHE A 214 -20.99 27.76 -7.62
N HIS A 215 -21.80 26.98 -8.30
CA HIS A 215 -23.23 27.29 -8.15
C HIS A 215 -23.72 27.02 -6.72
N PRO A 216 -24.66 27.86 -6.26
CA PRO A 216 -25.10 27.77 -4.86
C PRO A 216 -25.79 26.43 -4.58
N TYR A 217 -26.29 25.84 -5.53
CA TYR A 217 -26.95 24.54 -5.27
C TYR A 217 -25.91 23.45 -4.96
N SER A 218 -24.55 23.77 -5.09
CA SER A 218 -23.50 22.78 -4.77
C SER A 218 -23.38 22.56 -3.26
N GLY A 219 -23.80 23.51 -2.46
CA GLY A 219 -23.79 23.38 -0.98
C GLY A 219 -22.37 23.46 -0.43
N PHE A 220 -21.39 24.19 -1.15
CA PHE A 220 -19.98 24.28 -0.70
C PHE A 220 -19.86 25.39 0.33
N GLU A 221 -19.03 25.07 1.39
CA GLU A 221 -18.65 26.06 2.41
C GLU A 221 -17.12 26.04 2.58
N PHE A 222 -16.43 27.32 2.71
CA PHE A 222 -14.96 27.41 2.92
C PHE A 222 -14.68 28.11 4.24
N LYS A 223 -14.03 27.22 5.18
CA LYS A 223 -13.85 27.67 6.57
C LYS A 223 -12.40 28.12 6.79
N GLN A 224 -12.10 29.29 7.45
CA GLN A 224 -10.73 29.81 7.64
C GLN A 224 -10.03 29.09 8.81
N VAL A 225 -8.80 28.65 8.51
CA VAL A 225 -8.11 27.86 9.57
C VAL A 225 -6.83 28.59 9.96
N GLU A 226 -6.18 29.45 9.15
CA GLU A 226 -5.08 30.40 9.40
C GLU A 226 -5.23 31.62 8.49
N GLU A 227 -4.61 32.71 9.01
CA GLU A 227 -4.80 33.94 8.20
C GLU A 227 -4.49 33.66 6.71
N GLY A 228 -5.69 33.81 5.89
CA GLY A 228 -5.50 33.71 4.42
C GLY A 228 -5.58 32.26 3.94
N THR A 229 -6.01 31.28 4.82
CA THR A 229 -6.08 29.85 4.42
C THR A 229 -7.41 29.27 4.92
N TYR A 230 -8.18 28.59 3.87
CA TYR A 230 -9.57 28.14 4.18
C TYR A 230 -9.72 26.65 3.88
N GLU A 231 -10.37 26.04 4.68
CA GLU A 231 -10.61 24.59 4.52
C GLU A 231 -11.97 24.34 3.85
N HIS A 232 -12.22 23.35 2.84
CA HIS A 232 -13.37 23.15 1.90
C HIS A 232 -14.33 22.11 2.49
N TRP A 233 -15.73 22.46 2.50
CA TRP A 233 -16.80 21.61 3.03
C TRP A 233 -17.98 21.63 2.06
N VAL A 234 -18.80 20.46 1.93
CA VAL A 234 -20.08 20.48 1.19
C VAL A 234 -21.22 20.04 2.13
N HIS A 235 -22.45 20.71 1.91
CA HIS A 235 -23.60 20.41 2.76
C HIS A 235 -24.83 20.12 1.90
N ARG A 236 -25.50 19.08 2.33
CA ARG A 236 -26.70 18.67 1.57
C ARG A 236 -27.77 19.76 1.68
N ASN A 237 -28.31 20.09 0.42
CA ASN A 237 -29.45 21.04 0.47
C ASN A 237 -30.65 20.48 -0.29
N LYS A 238 -31.77 21.28 -0.29
CA LYS A 238 -33.05 20.73 -0.81
C LYS A 238 -32.94 20.34 -2.28
N HIS A 239 -31.84 20.81 -2.95
CA HIS A 239 -31.69 20.51 -4.40
C HIS A 239 -30.78 19.31 -4.62
N TRP A 240 -30.38 18.66 -3.66
CA TRP A 240 -29.31 17.64 -3.75
C TRP A 240 -29.72 16.47 -4.63
N PRO A 241 -31.06 16.09 -4.66
CA PRO A 241 -31.39 14.91 -5.48
C PRO A 241 -30.97 15.10 -6.94
N LEU A 242 -30.88 16.33 -7.44
CA LEU A 242 -30.58 16.50 -8.88
C LEU A 242 -29.19 17.11 -9.07
N PHE A 243 -28.62 17.84 -7.97
CA PHE A 243 -27.47 18.66 -8.36
C PHE A 243 -26.28 18.38 -7.43
N GLN A 244 -26.43 17.45 -6.36
CA GLN A 244 -25.26 17.15 -5.48
C GLN A 244 -24.97 15.65 -5.53
N GLY A 245 -24.20 15.34 -6.60
CA GLY A 245 -23.89 13.92 -6.90
C GLY A 245 -23.28 13.20 -5.69
N ILE A 246 -22.61 13.98 -4.82
CA ILE A 246 -21.88 13.37 -3.67
C ILE A 246 -22.87 12.74 -2.69
N PHE A 247 -24.12 13.23 -2.79
CA PHE A 247 -25.10 12.66 -1.83
C PHE A 247 -25.92 11.56 -2.50
N GLN A 248 -25.73 11.47 -3.95
CA GLN A 248 -26.24 10.21 -4.57
C GLN A 248 -25.36 9.02 -4.20
N THR A 249 -24.02 9.47 -3.96
CA THR A 249 -23.05 8.41 -3.59
C THR A 249 -23.08 8.17 -2.08
N PHE A 250 -23.32 9.30 -1.39
CA PHE A 250 -23.39 9.13 0.08
C PHE A 250 -24.72 9.72 0.57
N PRO A 251 -25.87 8.93 0.26
CA PRO A 251 -27.22 9.51 0.50
C PRO A 251 -27.48 9.70 2.00
N GLU A 252 -26.44 9.07 2.79
CA GLU A 252 -26.74 9.09 4.25
C GLU A 252 -26.05 10.30 4.89
N LYS A 253 -25.22 11.03 4.24
CA LYS A 253 -24.45 12.15 4.83
C LYS A 253 -25.11 13.48 4.47
N ASP A 254 -24.97 14.35 5.43
CA ASP A 254 -25.61 15.68 5.21
C ASP A 254 -24.53 16.74 4.99
N SER A 255 -23.21 16.48 5.46
CA SER A 255 -22.08 17.36 5.16
C SER A 255 -20.80 16.54 5.05
N ILE A 256 -19.79 17.06 4.25
CA ILE A 256 -18.54 16.30 4.04
C ILE A 256 -17.41 17.32 3.87
N ASN A 257 -16.08 17.03 4.81
CA ASN A 257 -14.85 17.84 4.63
C ASN A 257 -13.93 17.19 3.58
N PHE A 258 -13.61 18.06 2.65
CA PHE A 258 -12.81 17.49 1.54
C PHE A 258 -11.32 17.48 1.90
N LYS A 259 -10.70 18.23 3.16
CA LYS A 259 -9.31 18.34 3.68
C LYS A 259 -8.45 19.14 2.68
N ASP A 260 -9.15 19.78 1.74
CA ASP A 260 -8.43 20.70 0.84
C ASP A 260 -8.42 22.12 1.42
N LEU A 261 -7.03 22.74 1.28
CA LEU A 261 -6.94 24.14 1.76
C LEU A 261 -6.98 25.12 0.57
N TYR A 262 -7.97 26.22 0.75
CA TYR A 262 -8.11 27.21 -0.34
C TYR A 262 -7.70 28.57 0.17
N ARG A 263 -7.42 29.31 -0.93
CA ARG A 263 -7.27 30.74 -0.60
C ARG A 263 -8.35 31.53 -1.32
N ARG A 264 -8.69 32.57 -0.65
CA ARG A 264 -9.79 33.41 -1.20
C ARG A 264 -9.19 34.53 -2.05
N HIS A 265 -9.92 34.81 -3.20
CA HIS A 265 -9.43 35.93 -4.04
C HIS A 265 -9.43 37.25 -3.25
N PRO A 266 -8.32 38.02 -3.39
CA PRO A 266 -8.13 39.23 -2.56
C PRO A 266 -9.20 40.30 -2.85
N SER A 267 -9.79 40.43 -4.11
CA SER A 267 -10.77 41.49 -4.43
C SER A 267 -12.12 40.91 -4.83
N LYS A 268 -12.27 39.57 -5.27
CA LYS A 268 -13.55 38.91 -5.60
C LYS A 268 -13.79 37.70 -4.67
N PRO A 269 -14.49 37.94 -3.56
CA PRO A 269 -14.56 37.00 -2.44
C PRO A 269 -15.35 35.73 -2.80
N HIS A 270 -16.03 35.78 -4.01
CA HIS A 270 -16.78 34.56 -4.40
C HIS A 270 -15.89 33.63 -5.24
N LEU A 271 -14.55 33.99 -5.41
CA LEU A 271 -13.63 33.13 -6.19
C LEU A 271 -12.60 32.49 -5.26
N TRP A 272 -12.30 31.21 -5.62
CA TRP A 272 -11.41 30.43 -4.71
C TRP A 272 -10.32 29.75 -5.53
N ALA A 273 -9.04 29.65 -4.72
CA ALA A 273 -7.95 28.89 -5.39
C ALA A 273 -7.41 27.81 -4.45
N PHE A 274 -6.96 26.78 -4.97
CA PHE A 274 -6.48 25.63 -4.19
C PHE A 274 -5.07 25.90 -3.65
N LYS A 275 -4.52 25.56 -2.24
CA LYS A 275 -3.22 25.93 -1.57
C LYS A 275 -2.49 24.69 -1.06
N GLY A 276 -2.87 23.61 -0.83
CA GLY A 276 -2.11 22.43 -0.39
C GLY A 276 -2.92 21.65 0.65
N ARG A 277 -1.81 20.77 1.40
CA ARG A 277 -2.55 19.93 2.38
C ARG A 277 -2.01 20.18 3.78
N SER A 278 -2.34 20.27 4.75
CA SER A 278 -1.98 20.59 6.15
C SER A 278 -1.14 19.47 6.77
N ASP A 279 0.04 18.51 6.53
CA ASP A 279 0.80 17.43 7.18
C ASP A 279 2.26 17.50 6.74
N ASP A 280 4.00 18.55 6.68
CA ASP A 280 5.39 18.68 6.18
C ASP A 280 6.21 19.53 7.16
N LEU A 281 7.43 20.45 8.64
CA LEU A 281 8.01 21.37 9.61
C LEU A 281 8.72 20.57 10.71
N VAL A 282 9.82 19.49 11.23
CA VAL A 282 10.35 18.65 12.32
C VAL A 282 11.72 18.13 11.89
N THR A 283 12.94 18.25 11.03
CA THR A 283 14.16 17.66 10.46
C THR A 283 15.32 18.66 10.56
N GLU A 284 15.72 20.01 10.90
CA GLU A 284 16.75 21.06 11.01
C GLU A 284 17.29 21.15 12.44
N ALA A 285 16.69 20.85 13.37
CA ALA A 285 17.07 20.95 14.80
C ALA A 285 17.99 19.78 15.18
N SER A 286 18.22 18.80 14.59
CA SER A 286 19.01 17.59 14.90
C SER A 286 20.40 17.68 14.25
N ILE A 287 20.78 18.36 13.33
CA ILE A 287 22.04 18.46 12.57
C ILE A 287 22.90 19.58 13.17
N THR A 288 22.42 20.58 13.78
CA THR A 288 23.15 21.72 14.36
C THR A 288 23.90 21.32 15.63
N THR A 289 23.78 20.01 16.10
CA THR A 289 24.46 19.56 17.34
C THR A 289 25.87 19.05 17.02
N HIS A 290 26.45 19.01 15.84
CA HIS A 290 27.82 18.63 15.47
C HIS A 290 28.81 19.72 15.92
N PRO A 291 30.04 19.30 16.58
CA PRO A 291 30.95 20.19 17.32
C PRO A 291 31.60 21.23 16.38
N ALA A 292 31.55 21.03 15.13
CA ALA A 292 32.23 21.94 14.18
C ALA A 292 31.22 22.92 13.55
N ILE A 293 29.81 22.82 13.97
CA ILE A 293 28.78 23.60 13.26
C ILE A 293 28.25 24.68 14.22
N MET A 294 28.36 25.91 13.88
CA MET A 294 27.82 27.04 14.68
C MET A 294 26.33 27.24 14.41
N GLY A 295 25.71 26.96 13.18
CA GLY A 295 24.28 27.04 12.79
C GLY A 295 24.06 26.41 11.41
N CYS A 296 22.63 25.80 11.28
CA CYS A 296 22.36 25.24 9.93
C CYS A 296 20.90 25.49 9.56
N LEU A 297 20.62 25.62 8.31
CA LEU A 297 19.26 25.86 7.80
C LEU A 297 18.99 24.97 6.58
N ILE A 298 17.63 24.41 6.67
CA ILE A 298 17.26 23.66 5.44
C ILE A 298 16.71 24.65 4.42
N PHE A 299 17.31 24.59 3.27
CA PHE A 299 16.81 25.54 2.23
C PHE A 299 16.47 24.75 0.96
N GLY A 300 15.72 25.45 0.07
CA GLY A 300 15.49 24.75 -1.22
C GLY A 300 14.00 24.43 -1.42
N THR A 301 13.08 25.31 -0.68
CA THR A 301 11.63 25.20 -0.89
C THR A 301 11.29 25.39 -2.37
N GLY A 302 10.53 24.16 -3.07
CA GLY A 302 10.20 24.27 -4.52
C GLY A 302 11.34 23.74 -5.39
N LYS A 303 12.55 23.07 -4.79
CA LYS A 303 13.66 22.46 -5.54
C LYS A 303 13.66 20.94 -5.35
N PRO A 304 14.19 20.11 -6.40
CA PRO A 304 14.08 18.66 -6.51
C PRO A 304 14.70 17.94 -5.31
N GLN A 305 15.89 18.69 -4.56
CA GLN A 305 16.52 18.12 -3.35
C GLN A 305 16.72 19.23 -2.31
N ALA A 306 16.32 18.94 -0.98
CA ALA A 306 16.53 19.91 0.10
C ALA A 306 18.03 20.03 0.46
N GLY A 307 18.50 21.35 0.47
CA GLY A 307 19.93 21.56 0.79
C GLY A 307 20.09 22.02 2.25
N LEU A 308 21.32 21.69 2.70
CA LEU A 308 21.61 22.10 4.08
C LEU A 308 22.80 23.06 4.06
N LEU A 309 22.57 24.33 4.52
CA LEU A 309 23.64 25.36 4.61
C LEU A 309 24.17 25.43 6.03
N ILE A 310 25.65 25.25 6.03
CA ILE A 310 26.24 25.08 7.38
C ILE A 310 27.22 26.24 7.62
N GLU A 311 27.02 26.78 8.76
CA GLU A 311 28.01 27.78 9.23
C GLU A 311 28.94 27.17 10.28
N LEU A 312 30.42 27.33 10.02
CA LEU A 312 31.35 26.63 10.92
C LEU A 312 31.82 27.56 12.04
N LYS A 313 32.25 26.94 13.10
CA LYS A 313 32.83 27.70 14.21
C LYS A 313 34.25 28.16 13.86
N ASP A 314 34.84 29.20 14.56
CA ASP A 314 36.18 29.76 14.29
C ASP A 314 37.28 28.73 14.55
N GLY A 315 38.23 28.49 13.48
CA GLY A 315 39.34 27.52 13.71
C GLY A 315 39.13 26.24 12.91
N TYR A 316 37.82 26.15 12.30
CA TYR A 316 37.56 24.97 11.43
C TYR A 316 37.49 25.42 9.97
N GLU A 317 38.19 24.59 9.10
CA GLU A 317 38.14 24.94 7.66
C GLU A 317 37.44 23.81 6.88
N LYS A 318 36.86 24.35 5.78
CA LYS A 318 36.17 23.35 4.94
C LYS A 318 37.18 22.33 4.38
N THR A 319 37.33 21.13 5.08
CA THR A 319 38.18 20.04 4.54
C THR A 319 37.29 18.83 4.22
N ASP A 320 37.73 17.92 3.35
CA ASP A 320 36.95 16.70 3.01
C ASP A 320 36.75 15.81 4.24
N GLU A 321 37.65 15.87 5.19
CA GLU A 321 37.53 15.06 6.43
C GLU A 321 36.45 15.63 7.36
N LEU A 322 36.32 16.94 7.42
CA LEU A 322 35.27 17.57 8.26
C LEU A 322 33.89 17.42 7.61
N LEU A 323 33.87 17.57 6.33
CA LEU A 323 32.60 17.31 5.63
C LEU A 323 32.13 15.87 5.84
N ASP A 324 33.07 14.83 5.82
CA ASP A 324 32.69 13.42 6.08
C ASP A 324 32.14 13.25 7.50
N SER A 325 32.70 14.00 8.38
CA SER A 325 32.23 13.90 9.78
C SER A 325 30.86 14.57 9.95
N ILE A 326 30.64 15.76 9.35
CA ILE A 326 29.32 16.45 9.41
C ILE A 326 28.29 15.63 8.63
N TRP A 327 28.73 15.00 7.56
CA TRP A 327 27.79 14.16 6.79
C TRP A 327 27.35 12.94 7.63
N ASP A 328 28.15 12.43 8.41
CA ASP A 328 27.72 11.35 9.33
C ASP A 328 26.61 11.83 10.28
N ALA A 329 26.70 13.14 10.70
CA ALA A 329 25.65 13.72 11.57
C ALA A 329 24.36 13.97 10.78
N VAL A 330 24.52 14.34 9.61
CA VAL A 330 23.37 14.53 8.69
C VAL A 330 22.72 13.18 8.39
N LYS A 331 23.46 12.06 8.17
CA LYS A 331 22.91 10.70 7.94
C LYS A 331 22.08 10.23 9.14
N GLN A 332 22.55 10.66 10.13
CA GLN A 332 21.83 10.29 11.38
C GLN A 332 20.52 11.08 11.49
N ALA A 333 20.55 12.39 11.13
CA ALA A 333 19.31 13.20 11.15
C ALA A 333 18.34 12.75 10.04
N ASN A 334 18.85 12.36 8.80
CA ASN A 334 18.02 11.80 7.72
C ASN A 334 17.31 10.51 8.15
N SER A 335 17.92 9.73 8.92
CA SER A 335 17.35 8.43 9.34
C SER A 335 16.25 8.64 10.39
N GLN A 336 16.24 9.90 10.89
CA GLN A 336 15.25 10.20 11.94
C GLN A 336 14.09 11.00 11.37
N SER A 337 14.10 11.45 9.99
CA SER A 337 13.07 12.28 9.33
C SER A 337 12.09 11.37 8.56
N ARG A 338 10.63 11.48 8.76
CA ARG A 338 9.50 10.61 8.34
C ARG A 338 9.02 11.03 6.94
N HIS A 339 9.69 11.92 6.11
CA HIS A 339 9.30 12.25 4.73
C HIS A 339 10.37 11.74 3.76
N LYS A 340 10.00 11.35 2.34
CA LYS A 340 10.47 10.94 1.00
C LYS A 340 11.60 11.85 0.51
N ASP A 341 12.22 13.11 1.45
CA ASP A 341 13.33 13.87 0.81
C ASP A 341 14.50 13.99 1.80
N GLN A 342 15.34 12.84 1.92
CA GLN A 342 16.56 12.78 2.75
C GLN A 342 17.62 13.76 2.22
N LEU A 343 18.34 14.60 3.29
CA LEU A 343 19.47 15.47 2.88
C LEU A 343 20.63 14.65 2.32
N LEU A 344 21.03 14.91 1.09
CA LEU A 344 22.09 14.15 0.38
C LEU A 344 23.42 14.89 0.55
N ARG A 345 24.38 14.08 0.70
CA ARG A 345 25.72 14.61 1.05
C ARG A 345 26.15 15.68 0.05
N ASP A 346 25.74 15.52 -1.17
CA ASP A 346 26.18 16.46 -2.22
C ASP A 346 25.38 17.78 -2.15
N PHE A 347 24.47 17.90 -1.05
CA PHE A 347 23.63 19.12 -0.99
C PHE A 347 23.78 19.74 0.40
N VAL A 348 25.05 19.30 0.87
CA VAL A 348 25.47 19.97 2.11
C VAL A 348 26.59 20.96 1.78
N THR A 349 26.27 22.24 2.20
CA THR A 349 27.29 23.25 1.83
C THR A 349 27.51 24.21 3.00
N PHE A 350 28.64 25.00 2.78
CA PHE A 350 29.04 25.81 3.95
C PHE A 350 28.86 27.30 3.63
N SER A 351 28.58 28.01 4.70
CA SER A 351 28.39 29.47 4.53
C SER A 351 29.72 30.13 4.17
N GLU A 352 29.68 31.27 3.44
CA GLU A 352 30.91 32.00 3.04
C GLU A 352 31.46 32.82 4.21
N PRO A 353 32.83 32.81 4.38
CA PRO A 353 33.47 33.43 5.55
C PRO A 353 33.13 34.92 5.68
N ASP A 354 32.68 35.60 4.49
CA ASP A 354 32.36 37.05 4.57
C ASP A 354 30.85 37.27 4.67
N LYS A 355 29.99 36.10 4.84
CA LYS A 355 28.51 36.26 4.95
C LYS A 355 27.99 35.32 6.04
N PRO A 356 28.15 35.64 7.35
CA PRO A 356 27.67 34.74 8.41
C PRO A 356 26.14 34.82 8.55
N PHE A 357 25.54 33.80 9.23
CA PHE A 357 24.08 33.79 9.42
C PHE A 357 23.60 35.04 10.18
N VAL A 358 22.35 35.51 9.79
CA VAL A 358 21.78 36.69 10.48
C VAL A 358 21.10 36.26 11.79
N ARG A 359 21.60 36.91 12.90
CA ARG A 359 21.04 36.43 14.19
C ARG A 359 20.38 37.59 14.93
N THR A 360 19.54 37.31 15.83
CA THR A 360 18.89 38.30 16.72
C THR A 360 19.83 38.64 17.88
N ASP A 361 19.55 39.62 18.75
CA ASP A 361 20.36 40.09 19.90
C ASP A 361 20.55 38.97 20.93
N LYS A 362 19.83 37.79 20.74
CA LYS A 362 19.92 36.63 21.66
C LYS A 362 20.64 35.46 20.98
N GLY A 363 21.11 35.77 19.88
CA GLY A 363 22.09 34.81 19.30
C GLY A 363 21.39 33.69 18.53
N THR A 364 19.95 33.79 18.15
CA THR A 364 19.20 32.80 17.34
C THR A 364 19.17 33.26 15.87
N ILE A 365 18.95 32.22 14.97
CA ILE A 365 19.08 32.52 13.52
C ILE A 365 17.75 33.07 13.01
N LYS A 366 17.64 34.23 12.37
CA LYS A 366 16.46 34.76 11.66
C LYS A 366 16.37 34.16 10.25
N ARG A 367 15.39 33.11 10.01
CA ARG A 367 15.38 32.20 8.83
C ARG A 367 15.03 32.98 7.55
N PRO A 368 14.10 33.80 7.65
CA PRO A 368 13.73 34.49 6.39
C PRO A 368 14.80 35.52 5.98
N ALA A 369 15.41 36.13 6.87
CA ALA A 369 16.43 37.15 6.56
C ALA A 369 17.76 36.50 6.15
N THR A 370 18.18 35.32 6.82
CA THR A 370 19.40 34.55 6.48
C THR A 370 19.25 33.86 5.11
N LEU A 371 18.09 33.39 4.77
CA LEU A 371 17.88 32.76 3.45
C LEU A 371 17.80 33.83 2.36
N ALA A 372 17.30 35.03 2.73
CA ALA A 372 17.31 36.13 1.76
C ALA A 372 18.74 36.61 1.48
N LEU A 373 19.60 36.62 2.51
CA LEU A 373 21.02 37.02 2.38
C LEU A 373 21.79 36.03 1.51
N TYR A 374 21.38 34.69 1.44
CA TYR A 374 22.13 33.65 0.69
C TYR A 374 21.37 33.25 -0.56
N GLU A 375 20.42 34.09 -0.94
CA GLU A 375 19.54 33.75 -2.07
C GLU A 375 20.38 33.55 -3.34
N GLY A 376 21.38 34.42 -3.62
CA GLY A 376 22.25 34.30 -4.82
C GLY A 376 23.15 33.06 -4.72
N TYR A 377 23.74 32.68 -3.59
CA TYR A 377 24.58 31.49 -3.31
C TYR A 377 23.76 30.20 -3.41
N ILE A 378 22.63 30.27 -2.90
CA ILE A 378 21.78 29.06 -2.92
C ILE A 378 21.34 28.80 -4.37
N ASP A 379 21.08 29.91 -5.22
CA ASP A 379 20.73 29.72 -6.64
C ASP A 379 21.93 29.15 -7.42
N ARG A 380 23.14 29.55 -7.14
CA ARG A 380 24.34 29.02 -7.82
C ARG A 380 24.68 27.62 -7.34
N PHE A 381 24.56 27.36 -5.98
CA PHE A 381 24.75 26.05 -5.33
C PHE A 381 23.86 24.99 -6.00
N TYR A 382 22.71 25.32 -6.34
CA TYR A 382 21.86 24.31 -7.00
C TYR A 382 22.12 24.32 -8.51
N GLY A 383 22.53 25.53 -9.04
CA GLY A 383 22.92 25.62 -10.46
C GLY A 383 24.14 24.76 -10.79
N SER A 384 25.17 24.53 -9.82
CA SER A 384 26.45 23.85 -10.04
C SER A 384 26.37 22.37 -9.66
N ARG A 385 25.46 21.78 -8.90
CA ARG A 385 25.31 20.37 -8.46
C ARG A 385 24.19 19.69 -9.25
N SER A 386 23.43 20.42 -9.98
CA SER A 386 22.68 19.84 -11.11
C SER A 386 23.63 19.34 -12.19
N ASP A 387 25.15 19.48 -11.75
CA ASP A 387 26.07 19.12 -12.86
C ASP A 387 27.17 18.20 -12.35
N GLU A 388 27.16 17.25 -10.94
CA GLU A 388 28.40 16.43 -10.93
C GLU A 388 28.37 15.48 -9.73
N THR A 389 27.62 14.28 -9.36
CA THR A 389 28.01 12.93 -8.86
C THR A 389 26.88 11.95 -9.16
N THR A 390 26.69 11.74 -10.51
CA THR A 390 26.34 10.56 -11.33
C THR A 390 27.33 10.45 -12.49
N SER A 391 28.76 9.80 -12.36
CA SER A 391 29.10 9.50 -13.77
C SER A 391 28.18 10.25 -14.74
N SER A 392 28.42 11.59 -14.92
CA SER A 392 28.05 12.38 -16.10
C SER A 392 27.12 11.60 -17.04
N ILE A 393 26.18 10.51 -16.22
CA ILE A 393 25.29 10.21 -17.37
C ILE A 393 23.98 10.98 -17.18
N SER A 394 23.95 12.13 -17.27
CA SER A 394 22.69 12.87 -17.52
C SER A 394 21.97 12.31 -18.76
N ILE A 395 20.89 11.65 -18.14
CA ILE A 395 20.09 11.12 -19.27
C ILE A 395 19.16 12.23 -19.78
N ASP A 396 19.68 12.84 -20.82
CA ASP A 396 18.82 13.85 -21.48
C ASP A 396 17.45 13.24 -21.84
N THR A 397 16.48 13.52 -20.84
CA THR A 397 15.15 12.89 -20.90
C THR A 397 14.30 13.53 -22.00
N THR A 398 15.22 14.52 -22.91
CA THR A 398 14.60 15.27 -24.03
C THR A 398 14.87 14.55 -25.37
N SER A 399 15.86 13.64 -25.29
CA SER A 399 16.05 12.80 -26.50
C SER A 399 15.80 11.32 -26.18
N ALA A 400 15.00 10.70 -26.92
CA ALA A 400 14.61 9.28 -26.74
C ALA A 400 15.83 8.37 -26.89
N ASP A 401 16.79 8.75 -27.77
CA ASP A 401 18.03 7.97 -27.99
C ASP A 401 19.03 8.20 -26.86
N ALA A 402 18.95 9.30 -26.20
CA ALA A 402 19.79 9.65 -25.04
C ALA A 402 19.24 9.06 -23.75
N ILE A 403 17.86 8.93 -23.59
CA ILE A 403 17.18 8.27 -22.45
C ILE A 403 17.37 6.75 -22.53
N GLN A 404 17.28 6.42 -23.72
CA GLN A 404 17.47 4.97 -23.93
C GLN A 404 18.93 4.56 -23.73
N ASN A 405 20.01 5.29 -24.24
CA ASN A 405 21.45 5.02 -24.05
C ASN A 405 21.88 5.27 -22.60
N GLY A 406 21.07 6.22 -21.92
CA GLY A 406 21.30 6.53 -20.49
C GLY A 406 20.71 5.45 -19.56
N LEU A 407 19.54 5.01 -19.99
CA LEU A 407 18.88 3.92 -19.21
C LEU A 407 19.61 2.60 -19.42
N LYS A 408 20.16 2.44 -20.69
CA LYS A 408 20.96 1.23 -20.98
C LYS A 408 22.27 1.27 -20.20
N THR A 409 22.91 2.41 -19.93
CA THR A 409 24.16 2.57 -19.16
C THR A 409 23.88 2.41 -17.65
N ILE A 410 22.68 2.84 -17.16
CA ILE A 410 22.30 2.75 -15.73
C ILE A 410 21.86 1.31 -15.41
N LEU A 411 21.16 0.79 -16.33
CA LEU A 411 20.65 -0.59 -16.13
C LEU A 411 21.78 -1.60 -16.35
N SER A 412 22.90 -1.28 -17.18
CA SER A 412 24.04 -2.19 -17.42
C SER A 412 25.04 -2.12 -16.27
N SER A 413 24.88 -1.07 -15.28
CA SER A 413 25.71 -0.97 -14.06
C SER A 413 25.20 -1.91 -12.96
N VAL A 414 23.90 -2.25 -13.07
CA VAL A 414 23.27 -3.14 -12.07
C VAL A 414 23.04 -4.52 -12.70
N LEU A 415 22.85 -4.51 -14.08
CA LEU A 415 22.64 -5.79 -14.80
C LEU A 415 23.42 -5.74 -16.12
N PRO A 416 24.76 -6.34 -16.14
CA PRO A 416 25.73 -6.17 -17.25
C PRO A 416 25.22 -6.82 -18.55
N GLU A 417 24.19 -7.84 -18.56
CA GLU A 417 23.67 -8.63 -19.70
C GLU A 417 22.75 -7.74 -20.56
N ILE A 418 22.38 -6.46 -20.13
CA ILE A 418 21.50 -5.52 -20.84
C ILE A 418 22.28 -4.84 -21.97
N ASP A 419 23.76 -5.00 -21.97
CA ASP A 419 24.58 -4.28 -22.96
C ASP A 419 24.48 -4.96 -24.34
N GLN A 420 24.09 -6.30 -24.34
CA GLN A 420 24.04 -7.04 -25.62
C GLN A 420 22.61 -7.51 -25.90
N ALA A 421 21.54 -6.98 -25.06
CA ALA A 421 20.16 -7.49 -25.15
C ALA A 421 19.33 -6.55 -26.05
N ALA A 422 18.27 -7.28 -26.78
CA ALA A 422 17.40 -6.49 -27.69
C ALA A 422 16.58 -5.46 -26.90
N GLN A 423 16.10 -4.28 -27.30
CA GLN A 423 15.47 -3.10 -26.64
C GLN A 423 14.07 -3.46 -26.10
N ILE A 424 13.55 -4.57 -26.50
CA ILE A 424 12.19 -4.95 -26.04
C ILE A 424 12.28 -6.15 -25.09
N ALA A 425 13.59 -6.41 -24.94
CA ALA A 425 13.77 -7.59 -24.07
C ALA A 425 13.40 -7.22 -22.62
N ASN A 426 12.59 -8.24 -22.02
CA ASN A 426 12.06 -8.01 -20.66
C ASN A 426 13.18 -8.11 -19.61
N PHE A 427 13.38 -6.94 -18.75
CA PHE A 427 14.48 -6.80 -17.76
C PHE A 427 14.47 -7.96 -16.76
N PHE A 428 13.30 -8.61 -16.46
CA PHE A 428 13.20 -9.65 -15.41
C PHE A 428 13.57 -11.02 -15.99
N ASP A 429 13.30 -11.10 -17.25
CA ASP A 429 13.76 -12.35 -17.91
C ASP A 429 15.29 -12.37 -18.05
N LEU A 430 15.87 -11.13 -17.92
CA LEU A 430 17.34 -10.97 -18.06
C LEU A 430 17.99 -10.88 -16.68
N GLY A 431 17.19 -11.07 -15.59
CA GLY A 431 17.84 -11.37 -14.28
C GLY A 431 17.67 -10.21 -13.31
N LEU A 432 16.74 -8.98 -13.68
CA LEU A 432 16.41 -7.85 -12.78
C LEU A 432 15.39 -8.27 -11.71
N ASP A 433 15.75 -8.31 -10.36
CA ASP A 433 14.88 -8.76 -9.24
C ASP A 433 14.48 -7.57 -8.39
N SER A 434 13.60 -7.76 -7.39
CA SER A 434 12.93 -6.70 -6.63
C SER A 434 13.91 -5.76 -5.94
N LEU A 435 15.19 -6.33 -5.59
CA LEU A 435 16.24 -5.45 -5.02
C LEU A 435 16.93 -4.63 -6.12
N GLY A 436 17.06 -5.12 -7.34
CA GLY A 436 17.63 -4.47 -8.54
C GLY A 436 16.64 -3.42 -9.10
N VAL A 437 15.25 -3.68 -8.81
CA VAL A 437 14.25 -2.71 -9.28
C VAL A 437 14.27 -1.48 -8.35
N PHE A 438 14.67 -1.83 -7.18
CA PHE A 438 14.70 -0.71 -6.22
C PHE A 438 15.96 0.12 -6.43
N SER A 439 17.20 -0.55 -6.78
CA SER A 439 18.48 0.15 -7.01
C SER A 439 18.45 0.92 -8.35
N VAL A 440 17.69 0.45 -9.37
CA VAL A 440 17.58 1.06 -10.72
C VAL A 440 16.59 2.23 -10.66
N VAL A 441 15.51 2.10 -9.78
CA VAL A 441 14.54 3.21 -9.63
C VAL A 441 15.22 4.37 -8.89
N LYS A 442 16.14 3.94 -8.04
CA LYS A 442 16.86 4.99 -7.28
C LYS A 442 17.88 5.69 -8.18
N SER A 443 18.60 5.01 -9.08
CA SER A 443 19.64 5.54 -9.99
C SER A 443 19.00 6.31 -11.16
N ILE A 444 17.72 5.86 -11.61
CA ILE A 444 16.99 6.57 -12.69
C ILE A 444 16.34 7.84 -12.14
N ARG A 445 15.97 7.69 -10.86
CA ARG A 445 15.44 8.92 -10.22
C ARG A 445 16.53 9.97 -10.07
N ALA A 446 17.72 9.37 -9.80
CA ALA A 446 18.87 10.28 -9.56
C ALA A 446 19.40 10.81 -10.90
N ALA A 447 19.27 10.13 -12.10
CA ALA A 447 19.82 10.45 -13.44
C ALA A 447 18.80 11.24 -14.26
N THR A 448 17.32 11.24 -13.87
CA THR A 448 16.28 11.84 -14.73
C THR A 448 15.51 12.89 -13.94
N GLY A 449 15.68 12.93 -12.48
CA GLY A 449 15.01 13.96 -11.65
C GLY A 449 13.53 13.64 -11.41
N LEU A 450 12.99 12.42 -11.51
CA LEU A 450 11.59 11.95 -11.47
C LEU A 450 11.22 11.47 -10.07
N ASP A 451 11.81 11.46 -8.89
CA ASP A 451 11.72 11.19 -7.44
C ASP A 451 10.64 10.14 -7.13
N GLU A 452 9.37 10.11 -6.01
CA GLU A 452 8.47 9.01 -5.60
C GLU A 452 7.49 8.67 -6.72
N HIS A 453 7.76 9.64 -7.99
CA HIS A 453 6.89 9.45 -9.17
C HIS A 453 7.34 8.26 -10.02
N LEU A 454 8.48 8.03 -9.81
CA LEU A 454 8.92 6.73 -10.35
C LEU A 454 9.09 5.71 -9.22
N ALA A 455 8.12 4.47 -8.97
CA ALA A 455 8.13 3.39 -7.97
C ALA A 455 8.40 2.03 -8.61
N PRO A 456 8.80 1.15 -7.75
CA PRO A 456 9.13 -0.17 -8.30
C PRO A 456 8.03 -0.71 -9.22
N ARG A 457 6.75 -0.28 -9.07
CA ARG A 457 5.62 -0.74 -9.92
C ARG A 457 5.77 -0.23 -11.36
N HIS A 458 6.51 0.96 -11.65
CA HIS A 458 6.77 1.52 -12.98
C HIS A 458 7.83 0.72 -13.73
N ILE A 459 8.73 0.14 -13.06
CA ILE A 459 9.71 -0.75 -13.72
C ILE A 459 9.07 -2.13 -13.96
N TYR A 460 8.00 -2.58 -12.95
CA TYR A 460 7.32 -3.88 -13.14
C TYR A 460 6.30 -3.78 -14.28
N ALA A 461 5.88 -2.51 -14.47
CA ALA A 461 4.80 -2.28 -15.47
C ALA A 461 5.42 -1.92 -16.83
N ASN A 462 6.74 -1.61 -16.82
CA ASN A 462 7.45 -1.32 -18.09
C ASN A 462 8.80 -2.04 -18.12
N PRO A 463 8.79 -3.36 -18.33
CA PRO A 463 9.94 -4.21 -17.99
C PRO A 463 10.91 -4.37 -19.16
N SER A 464 10.99 -3.26 -20.09
CA SER A 464 12.03 -3.30 -21.16
C SER A 464 12.61 -1.89 -21.36
N LEU A 465 13.84 -1.82 -22.01
CA LEU A 465 14.55 -0.51 -22.14
C LEU A 465 13.72 0.44 -23.01
N ALA A 466 12.86 -0.14 -23.85
CA ALA A 466 12.06 0.72 -24.75
C ALA A 466 10.82 1.26 -24.03
N SER A 467 10.17 0.34 -23.17
CA SER A 467 8.91 0.75 -22.49
C SER A 467 9.23 1.54 -21.22
N LEU A 468 10.52 1.30 -20.75
CA LEU A 468 10.88 2.06 -19.52
C LEU A 468 11.45 3.42 -19.91
N SER A 469 12.05 3.58 -21.07
CA SER A 469 12.59 4.88 -21.54
C SER A 469 11.46 5.83 -21.92
N ILE A 470 10.35 5.16 -22.22
CA ILE A 470 9.18 5.98 -22.60
C ILE A 470 8.40 6.38 -21.34
N ALA A 471 8.37 5.38 -20.44
CA ALA A 471 7.68 5.63 -19.15
C ALA A 471 8.44 6.68 -18.32
N ILE A 472 9.85 6.71 -18.49
CA ILE A 472 10.69 7.65 -17.72
C ILE A 472 10.65 9.03 -18.40
N LYS A 473 10.39 8.96 -19.67
CA LYS A 473 10.22 10.25 -20.38
C LYS A 473 8.86 10.88 -20.04
N ARG A 474 7.94 9.98 -19.64
CA ARG A 474 6.56 10.41 -19.32
C ARG A 474 6.44 10.81 -17.85
N LEU A 475 7.08 10.06 -17.14
CA LEU A 475 7.06 10.37 -15.70
C LEU A 475 7.86 11.66 -15.43
N ALA A 476 8.96 11.93 -16.28
CA ALA A 476 9.82 13.15 -16.13
C ALA A 476 9.08 14.39 -16.61
N ALA A 477 8.02 14.03 -17.36
CA ALA A 477 7.22 15.15 -17.87
C ALA A 477 6.05 15.47 -16.93
N THR A 478 5.45 14.22 -16.07
CA THR A 478 4.33 14.22 -15.10
C THR A 478 4.79 14.84 -13.77
N VAL A 479 5.95 14.70 -13.40
CA VAL A 479 6.51 15.27 -12.17
C VAL A 479 6.82 16.75 -12.39
N LYS A 480 7.02 17.17 -13.76
CA LYS A 480 7.21 18.59 -14.12
C LYS A 480 5.88 19.35 -14.10
N ALA A 481 4.76 18.44 -13.88
CA ALA A 481 3.41 19.02 -14.04
C ALA A 481 2.65 19.00 -12.71
N GLU A 482 2.80 18.06 -11.53
CA GLU A 482 2.21 17.83 -10.19
C GLU A 482 2.81 18.81 -9.18
N MET A 483 3.87 19.58 -9.26
CA MET A 483 4.48 20.60 -8.37
C MET A 483 3.74 21.94 -8.52
N THR A 484 2.50 21.79 -9.05
CA THR A 484 1.88 23.12 -9.27
C THR A 484 0.45 23.13 -8.72
N LYS A 485 0.03 22.20 -7.52
CA LYS A 485 -1.42 22.46 -7.37
C LYS A 485 -1.93 21.89 -6.05
N GLU A 486 -1.81 21.78 -4.62
CA GLU A 486 -2.47 21.64 -3.30
C GLU A 486 -2.94 23.02 -2.81
N ALA A 487 -4.30 23.46 -3.00
CA ALA A 487 -5.09 24.13 -1.95
C ALA A 487 -6.55 24.29 -2.39
N THR A 488 -7.65 23.64 -1.75
CA THR A 488 -8.59 23.95 -0.66
C THR A 488 -9.98 23.38 -1.00
N THR A 489 -10.89 22.87 0.12
CA THR A 489 -11.89 23.60 0.96
C THR A 489 -12.77 22.58 1.68
N GLU A 490 -13.65 22.90 2.95
CA GLU A 490 -14.49 22.84 4.13
C GLU A 490 -15.95 23.16 3.75
N GLU A 491 -17.31 22.19 4.41
CA GLU A 491 -18.65 22.49 4.94
C GLU A 491 -18.96 21.55 6.09
N ASP A 492 -20.61 21.80 7.29
CA ASP A 492 -21.83 22.03 8.09
C ASP A 492 -22.01 20.92 9.12
N GLU A 493 -22.16 20.88 10.56
CA GLU A 493 -21.85 20.34 11.90
C GLU A 493 -23.03 19.48 12.41
N VAL A 494 -24.47 19.48 12.09
CA VAL A 494 -25.56 18.63 12.61
C VAL A 494 -25.70 17.39 11.72
N VAL A 495 -25.58 17.56 10.48
CA VAL A 495 -25.56 16.40 9.54
C VAL A 495 -24.29 15.57 9.78
N VAL A 496 -23.38 16.39 10.27
CA VAL A 496 -22.13 15.67 10.58
C VAL A 496 -22.30 14.86 11.87
N ARG A 497 -23.21 15.34 12.83
CA ARG A 497 -23.39 14.61 14.11
C ARG A 497 -24.28 13.37 13.90
N ILE A 498 -25.41 13.40 13.18
CA ILE A 498 -26.27 12.23 12.95
C ILE A 498 -25.51 11.19 12.11
N ALA A 499 -24.82 11.71 11.10
CA ALA A 499 -23.98 10.79 10.29
C ALA A 499 -22.90 10.11 11.15
N GLN A 500 -22.46 10.93 12.12
CA GLN A 500 -21.44 10.32 13.03
C GLN A 500 -22.07 9.26 13.94
N GLU A 501 -23.27 9.54 14.44
CA GLU A 501 -23.92 8.57 15.35
C GLU A 501 -24.36 7.32 14.57
N ALA A 502 -24.88 7.50 13.38
CA ALA A 502 -25.27 6.33 12.56
C ALA A 502 -24.03 5.48 12.23
N ALA A 503 -22.99 6.19 11.88
CA ALA A 503 -21.73 5.44 11.60
C ALA A 503 -21.28 4.65 12.84
N GLN A 504 -21.50 5.22 14.01
CA GLN A 504 -21.09 4.50 15.25
C GLN A 504 -21.99 3.29 15.50
N HIS A 505 -23.27 3.47 15.17
CA HIS A 505 -24.15 2.30 15.36
C HIS A 505 -23.85 1.22 14.32
N LYS A 506 -23.55 1.67 13.13
CA LYS A 506 -23.23 0.68 12.08
C LYS A 506 -21.93 -0.07 12.42
N ALA A 507 -20.99 0.59 12.91
CA ALA A 507 -19.69 -0.05 13.22
C ALA A 507 -19.85 -1.12 14.30
N ARG A 508 -21.01 -1.16 14.97
CA ARG A 508 -21.11 -2.14 16.08
C ARG A 508 -22.15 -3.21 15.75
N LEU A 509 -22.47 -3.27 14.43
CA LEU A 509 -23.38 -4.35 14.04
C LEU A 509 -22.59 -5.65 13.86
N SER A 510 -23.23 -6.67 14.48
CA SER A 510 -22.55 -7.99 14.29
C SER A 510 -22.67 -8.45 12.83
N PHE A 511 -21.59 -9.24 12.45
CA PHE A 511 -21.62 -9.64 11.02
C PHE A 511 -20.96 -11.02 10.86
N PRO A 512 -21.36 -11.70 9.75
CA PRO A 512 -20.69 -12.98 9.42
C PRO A 512 -19.31 -12.75 8.79
N LEU A 513 -18.45 -13.77 8.93
CA LEU A 513 -17.14 -13.65 8.26
C LEU A 513 -17.31 -13.83 6.75
N ASN A 514 -16.37 -13.19 6.07
CA ASN A 514 -16.38 -13.39 4.61
C ASN A 514 -15.66 -14.68 4.21
N ALA A 515 -15.96 -15.12 2.96
CA ALA A 515 -15.47 -16.45 2.51
C ALA A 515 -13.94 -16.50 2.51
N LEU A 516 -13.29 -15.42 2.22
CA LEU A 516 -11.81 -15.42 2.19
C LEU A 516 -11.24 -15.52 3.60
N ASP A 517 -12.03 -15.13 4.57
CA ASP A 517 -11.53 -15.17 5.97
C ASP A 517 -11.24 -16.61 6.41
N TYR A 518 -11.82 -17.51 5.72
CA TYR A 518 -11.70 -18.92 6.17
C TYR A 518 -10.43 -19.55 5.60
N VAL A 519 -9.80 -18.74 4.66
CA VAL A 519 -8.50 -19.28 4.21
C VAL A 519 -7.52 -19.30 5.38
N ASN A 520 -7.72 -18.40 6.32
CA ASN A 520 -6.90 -18.42 7.54
C ASN A 520 -7.46 -19.41 8.58
N PRO A 521 -6.56 -20.09 9.22
CA PRO A 521 -7.07 -21.01 10.25
C PRO A 521 -7.60 -20.26 11.47
N ASN A 522 -8.61 -20.90 12.08
CA ASN A 522 -9.18 -20.29 13.29
C ASN A 522 -8.28 -20.51 14.51
N HIS A 523 -7.27 -19.64 14.69
CA HIS A 523 -6.40 -19.64 15.88
C HIS A 523 -5.91 -18.21 16.15
N GLY A 524 -5.37 -18.04 17.34
CA GLY A 524 -4.86 -16.72 17.71
C GLY A 524 -3.44 -16.53 17.17
N MET A 525 -3.26 -15.34 16.47
CA MET A 525 -1.92 -14.95 16.00
C MET A 525 -1.19 -14.14 17.10
N GLY A 526 -0.22 -14.80 17.74
CA GLY A 526 0.48 -14.16 18.88
C GLY A 526 1.70 -13.38 18.38
N LEU A 527 1.71 -12.08 18.76
CA LEU A 527 2.87 -11.23 18.44
C LEU A 527 3.42 -10.58 19.72
N MET A 528 4.79 -10.57 19.78
CA MET A 528 5.45 -9.99 20.98
C MET A 528 6.34 -8.82 20.54
N PHE A 529 6.10 -7.72 21.30
CA PHE A 529 6.90 -6.52 20.98
C PHE A 529 7.71 -6.13 22.21
N TYR A 530 9.06 -5.92 22.00
CA TYR A 530 9.97 -5.68 23.14
C TYR A 530 10.30 -4.19 23.23
N PHE A 531 9.98 -3.66 24.49
CA PHE A 531 10.20 -2.20 24.65
C PHE A 531 11.10 -1.94 25.87
N SER A 532 12.09 -1.16 25.55
CA SER A 532 12.78 -0.65 26.75
C SER A 532 12.05 0.57 27.31
N LEU A 533 12.14 0.68 28.71
CA LEU A 533 11.38 1.77 29.34
C LEU A 533 12.34 2.90 29.72
N GLN A 534 11.83 4.17 29.80
CA GLN A 534 12.64 5.29 30.29
C GLN A 534 12.94 5.13 31.79
N ASP A 535 14.10 5.81 32.18
CA ASP A 535 14.49 5.67 33.61
C ASP A 535 13.45 6.36 34.51
N GLY A 536 13.01 5.60 35.58
CA GLY A 536 12.22 6.26 36.65
C GLY A 536 10.71 6.19 36.35
N VAL A 537 10.35 5.42 35.19
CA VAL A 537 8.91 5.32 34.88
C VAL A 537 8.32 4.12 35.64
N ALA A 538 7.18 4.47 36.29
CA ALA A 538 6.52 3.38 37.03
C ALA A 538 5.75 2.46 36.07
N PHE A 539 5.86 1.11 36.29
CA PHE A 539 5.15 0.12 35.44
C PHE A 539 3.66 0.46 35.33
N GLN A 540 3.13 0.92 36.45
CA GLN A 540 1.68 1.18 36.45
C GLN A 540 1.33 2.34 35.51
N ASP A 541 2.10 3.29 35.42
CA ASP A 541 1.80 4.41 34.50
C ASP A 541 1.84 3.94 33.04
N VAL A 542 2.85 3.08 32.79
CA VAL A 542 2.93 2.55 31.41
C VAL A 542 1.67 1.72 31.10
N PHE A 543 1.32 0.91 32.03
CA PHE A 543 0.16 0.04 31.80
C PHE A 543 -1.11 0.87 31.63
N ASP A 544 -1.30 1.88 32.48
CA ASP A 544 -2.54 2.68 32.39
C ASP A 544 -2.65 3.35 31.03
N ASN A 545 -1.53 3.84 30.50
CA ASN A 545 -1.56 4.45 29.15
C ASN A 545 -1.91 3.43 28.07
N LEU A 546 -1.19 2.30 28.14
CA LEU A 546 -1.48 1.26 27.14
C LEU A 546 -2.94 0.81 27.20
N GLN A 547 -3.47 0.64 28.39
CA GLN A 547 -4.87 0.19 28.52
C GLN A 547 -5.84 1.26 27.99
N GLN A 548 -5.53 2.44 28.37
CA GLN A 548 -6.46 3.49 27.88
C GLN A 548 -6.35 3.65 26.37
N GLY A 549 -5.09 3.57 25.89
CA GLY A 549 -4.93 3.58 24.42
C GLY A 549 -5.71 2.45 23.75
N LEU A 550 -5.68 1.25 24.35
CA LEU A 550 -6.43 0.12 23.76
C LEU A 550 -7.94 0.37 23.84
N ASN A 551 -8.40 0.94 24.98
CA ASN A 551 -9.85 1.27 25.04
C ASN A 551 -10.24 2.21 23.90
N ARG A 552 -9.36 3.15 23.63
CA ARG A 552 -9.67 4.07 22.51
C ARG A 552 -9.67 3.32 21.18
N THR A 553 -8.74 2.41 21.09
CA THR A 553 -8.73 1.61 19.85
C THR A 553 -10.01 0.79 19.70
N PHE A 554 -10.56 0.19 20.80
CA PHE A 554 -11.82 -0.57 20.72
C PHE A 554 -12.98 0.36 20.37
N ASP A 555 -12.84 1.57 20.78
CA ASP A 555 -13.94 2.49 20.41
C ASP A 555 -13.85 2.88 18.93
N MET A 556 -12.59 2.94 18.48
CA MET A 556 -12.40 3.32 17.07
C MET A 556 -12.72 2.15 16.15
N ILE A 557 -12.32 0.95 16.62
CA ILE A 557 -12.62 -0.28 15.85
C ILE A 557 -13.35 -1.27 16.75
N PRO A 558 -14.63 -1.09 16.96
CA PRO A 558 -15.40 -1.82 17.99
C PRO A 558 -15.31 -3.34 17.78
N ALA A 559 -15.18 -3.78 16.51
CA ALA A 559 -15.14 -5.24 16.27
C ALA A 559 -13.95 -5.89 16.99
N LEU A 560 -12.87 -5.12 17.14
CA LEU A 560 -11.71 -5.70 17.85
C LEU A 560 -12.07 -6.02 19.31
N GLY A 561 -13.00 -5.23 19.91
CA GLY A 561 -13.45 -5.52 21.29
C GLY A 561 -14.59 -6.53 21.33
N GLY A 562 -14.97 -7.08 20.10
CA GLY A 562 -16.08 -8.04 20.03
C GLY A 562 -15.61 -9.48 20.25
N LYS A 563 -16.54 -10.39 19.84
CA LYS A 563 -16.24 -11.82 20.08
C LYS A 563 -16.52 -12.61 18.79
N MET A 564 -15.58 -13.50 18.55
CA MET A 564 -15.89 -14.51 17.52
C MET A 564 -16.87 -15.56 18.06
N MET A 565 -17.95 -15.94 17.18
CA MET A 565 -18.98 -16.90 17.63
C MET A 565 -19.37 -17.81 16.47
N LYS A 566 -19.99 -18.98 16.98
CA LYS A 566 -20.60 -19.80 15.91
C LYS A 566 -21.93 -19.18 15.47
N ARG A 567 -22.05 -19.30 14.19
CA ARG A 567 -23.32 -18.74 13.69
C ARG A 567 -24.47 -19.74 13.89
N SER A 568 -25.69 -19.21 14.15
CA SER A 568 -26.85 -20.10 14.36
C SER A 568 -27.25 -20.82 13.06
N GLU A 569 -27.57 -22.10 13.20
CA GLU A 569 -27.99 -22.89 12.02
C GLU A 569 -29.35 -22.42 11.51
N GLN A 570 -30.04 -21.62 12.35
CA GLN A 570 -31.41 -21.21 11.96
C GLN A 570 -31.35 -19.93 11.12
N GLU A 571 -30.17 -19.29 11.03
CA GLU A 571 -30.04 -18.04 10.26
C GLU A 571 -30.10 -18.33 8.76
N ILE A 572 -30.78 -17.47 7.99
CA ILE A 572 -30.91 -17.63 6.53
C ILE A 572 -29.52 -17.53 5.88
N GLY A 573 -29.30 -18.63 5.04
CA GLY A 573 -28.02 -18.56 4.30
C GLY A 573 -26.88 -19.23 5.08
N TYR A 574 -27.22 -19.96 6.17
CA TYR A 574 -26.18 -20.62 6.98
C TYR A 574 -25.52 -21.76 6.19
N ILE A 575 -24.20 -21.71 6.35
CA ILE A 575 -23.39 -22.86 5.86
C ILE A 575 -22.68 -23.52 7.05
N LYS A 576 -22.61 -24.86 6.97
CA LYS A 576 -22.02 -25.62 8.09
C LYS A 576 -20.68 -25.01 8.54
N ASN A 577 -20.56 -24.65 9.93
CA ASN A 577 -19.35 -24.16 10.62
C ASN A 577 -19.09 -22.69 10.30
N ASP A 578 -20.14 -21.98 9.96
CA ASP A 578 -20.01 -20.53 9.75
C ASP A 578 -19.74 -19.82 11.08
N LEU A 579 -18.89 -18.80 10.94
CA LEU A 579 -18.54 -18.00 12.14
C LEU A 579 -19.00 -16.55 11.93
N CYS A 580 -19.14 -15.90 13.08
CA CYS A 580 -19.53 -14.49 12.98
C CYS A 580 -18.86 -13.70 14.11
N VAL A 581 -18.87 -12.38 13.85
CA VAL A 581 -18.36 -11.47 14.91
C VAL A 581 -19.54 -10.77 15.59
N THR A 582 -19.47 -10.88 16.93
CA THR A 582 -20.52 -10.15 17.68
C THR A 582 -19.88 -8.99 18.43
N ILE A 583 -20.58 -7.89 18.27
CA ILE A 583 -20.01 -6.66 18.85
C ILE A 583 -21.03 -6.07 19.83
N PRO A 584 -20.54 -5.63 21.01
CA PRO A 584 -21.49 -5.02 21.95
C PRO A 584 -22.06 -3.70 21.40
N PRO A 585 -23.41 -3.63 21.58
CA PRO A 585 -24.00 -2.34 21.16
C PRO A 585 -23.42 -1.16 21.94
N ILE A 586 -23.75 0.04 21.47
CA ILE A 586 -23.10 1.26 22.01
C ILE A 586 -23.40 1.39 23.51
N SER A 587 -24.62 0.99 23.95
CA SER A 587 -24.97 1.13 25.39
C SER A 587 -24.13 0.21 26.26
N MET A 588 -23.42 -0.77 25.49
CA MET A 588 -22.60 -1.71 26.31
C MET A 588 -21.14 -1.62 25.89
N ALA A 589 -20.79 -0.57 25.20
CA ALA A 589 -19.42 -0.47 24.64
C ALA A 589 -18.38 -0.53 25.75
N ALA A 590 -18.72 -0.09 26.92
CA ALA A 590 -17.73 -0.03 28.03
C ALA A 590 -17.39 -1.44 28.53
N THR A 591 -18.26 -2.41 28.18
CA THR A 591 -17.98 -3.79 28.69
C THR A 591 -16.73 -4.35 28.00
N ALA A 592 -16.37 -3.75 26.85
CA ALA A 592 -15.19 -4.28 26.13
C ALA A 592 -13.91 -3.58 26.59
N HIS A 593 -14.01 -2.59 27.55
CA HIS A 593 -12.81 -1.85 28.01
C HIS A 593 -12.09 -2.60 29.14
N ASN A 594 -10.86 -2.25 29.31
CA ASN A 594 -10.00 -2.69 30.43
C ASN A 594 -9.76 -4.20 30.36
N ARG A 595 -9.39 -4.64 29.07
CA ARG A 595 -9.17 -6.11 28.91
C ARG A 595 -7.67 -6.41 28.85
N LEU A 596 -6.86 -5.38 28.96
CA LEU A 596 -5.41 -5.64 28.95
C LEU A 596 -4.95 -6.22 30.30
N ILE A 597 -4.00 -7.17 30.23
CA ILE A 597 -3.55 -7.86 31.47
C ILE A 597 -2.16 -7.33 31.85
N TYR A 598 -2.09 -7.02 33.17
CA TYR A 598 -0.79 -6.54 33.71
C TYR A 598 -0.05 -7.70 34.39
N LYS A 599 1.24 -7.83 33.99
CA LYS A 599 2.06 -8.87 34.68
C LYS A 599 3.45 -8.30 34.95
N ASP A 600 3.78 -8.44 36.23
CA ASP A 600 5.17 -8.07 36.58
C ASP A 600 6.04 -9.34 36.69
N LEU A 601 6.92 -9.43 35.70
CA LEU A 601 7.75 -10.67 35.67
C LEU A 601 9.21 -10.35 35.94
N SER A 602 9.45 -9.36 36.60
CA SER A 602 10.84 -8.90 36.83
C SER A 602 11.63 -9.93 37.63
N ASP A 603 10.89 -10.78 38.49
CA ASP A 603 11.63 -11.78 39.29
C ASP A 603 11.69 -13.12 38.56
N ILE A 604 11.02 -13.17 37.42
CA ILE A 604 10.93 -14.48 36.72
C ILE A 604 11.73 -14.37 35.41
N LEU A 605 11.63 -13.23 34.67
CA LEU A 605 12.29 -13.13 33.35
C LEU A 605 13.55 -12.28 33.47
N PRO A 606 14.52 -12.51 32.53
CA PRO A 606 15.74 -11.69 32.54
C PRO A 606 15.43 -10.19 32.36
N ALA A 607 16.41 -9.46 32.93
CA ALA A 607 16.27 -8.00 32.71
C ALA A 607 16.29 -7.67 31.22
N PHE A 608 15.71 -6.51 30.91
CA PHE A 608 15.55 -6.16 29.49
C PHE A 608 16.92 -6.10 28.81
N ASP A 609 17.97 -5.59 29.42
CA ASP A 609 19.32 -5.51 28.80
C ASP A 609 19.86 -6.90 28.50
N ASP A 610 19.53 -7.80 29.41
CA ASP A 610 19.96 -9.19 29.10
C ASP A 610 19.22 -9.76 27.89
N LEU A 611 17.93 -9.44 27.85
CA LEU A 611 17.20 -9.87 26.64
C LEU A 611 17.80 -9.24 25.39
N ARG A 612 18.16 -8.01 25.47
CA ARG A 612 18.77 -7.30 24.31
C ARG A 612 20.12 -7.91 23.96
N ASP A 613 20.95 -8.16 24.96
CA ASP A 613 22.28 -8.74 24.71
C ASP A 613 22.18 -10.13 24.06
N ALA A 614 21.08 -10.68 24.37
CA ALA A 614 20.93 -12.03 23.77
C ALA A 614 20.12 -11.94 22.47
N ALA A 615 19.94 -10.76 21.99
CA ALA A 615 19.24 -10.49 20.72
C ALA A 615 17.79 -10.98 20.76
N PHE A 616 17.22 -10.97 21.92
CA PHE A 616 15.79 -11.31 22.13
C PHE A 616 15.49 -12.72 21.62
N ALA A 617 16.37 -13.65 21.84
CA ALA A 617 16.20 -15.05 21.40
C ALA A 617 14.96 -15.68 22.03
N THR A 618 14.29 -16.52 21.21
CA THR A 618 13.00 -17.09 21.69
C THR A 618 13.26 -18.17 22.75
N SER A 619 14.54 -18.58 22.89
CA SER A 619 14.86 -19.64 23.88
C SER A 619 15.02 -19.05 25.29
N LEU A 620 14.97 -17.79 25.41
CA LEU A 620 15.25 -17.17 26.72
C LEU A 620 14.12 -17.43 27.70
N PHE A 621 12.94 -17.63 27.17
CA PHE A 621 11.84 -18.03 28.06
C PHE A 621 10.72 -18.65 27.22
N SER A 622 9.84 -19.37 27.99
CA SER A 622 8.68 -20.01 27.31
C SER A 622 7.60 -18.97 26.97
N ASP A 623 7.04 -19.12 25.69
CA ASP A 623 5.98 -18.19 25.25
C ASP A 623 4.79 -18.20 26.22
N SER A 624 4.63 -19.31 26.99
CA SER A 624 3.44 -19.41 27.85
C SER A 624 3.53 -18.46 29.04
N LEU A 625 4.76 -17.93 29.21
CA LEU A 625 4.90 -17.01 30.36
C LEU A 625 4.36 -15.62 30.01
N VAL A 626 4.40 -15.27 28.71
CA VAL A 626 4.08 -13.85 28.40
C VAL A 626 2.70 -13.79 27.73
N LEU A 627 2.15 -14.88 27.27
CA LEU A 627 0.79 -14.94 26.75
C LEU A 627 0.29 -16.39 26.78
N ARG A 628 -1.02 -16.57 26.66
CA ARG A 628 -1.57 -17.94 26.80
C ARG A 628 -0.91 -18.91 25.81
N ASP A 629 -0.87 -20.18 26.24
CA ASP A 629 -0.12 -21.24 25.51
C ASP A 629 -0.99 -21.84 24.40
N ASP A 630 -2.31 -21.91 24.62
CA ASP A 630 -3.18 -22.53 23.62
C ASP A 630 -3.79 -21.44 22.72
N PRO A 631 -3.42 -21.48 21.39
CA PRO A 631 -3.80 -20.39 20.49
C PRO A 631 -5.16 -20.64 19.82
N PHE A 632 -5.84 -21.71 20.19
CA PHE A 632 -7.09 -22.05 19.49
C PHE A 632 -8.28 -21.63 20.37
N PRO A 633 -9.15 -20.91 19.72
CA PRO A 633 -10.21 -20.22 20.48
C PRO A 633 -11.30 -21.20 20.95
N VAL A 634 -11.77 -20.99 22.21
CA VAL A 634 -13.03 -21.59 22.70
C VAL A 634 -14.13 -20.52 22.65
N PHE A 635 -15.17 -20.90 21.83
CA PHE A 635 -16.20 -19.87 21.59
C PHE A 635 -17.17 -19.79 22.78
N PRO A 636 -17.61 -18.55 23.01
CA PRO A 636 -17.23 -17.31 22.31
C PRO A 636 -15.77 -16.91 22.64
N ALA A 637 -15.10 -16.37 21.52
CA ALA A 637 -13.65 -16.08 21.71
C ALA A 637 -13.39 -14.60 21.42
N ASP A 638 -12.42 -14.10 22.22
CA ASP A 638 -12.05 -12.69 21.99
C ASP A 638 -11.25 -12.55 20.69
N ILE A 639 -11.54 -11.48 20.03
CA ILE A 639 -10.79 -11.25 18.78
C ILE A 639 -9.40 -10.70 19.10
N PHE A 640 -9.36 -9.91 20.18
CA PHE A 640 -8.06 -9.35 20.62
C PHE A 640 -7.82 -9.71 22.09
N VAL A 641 -6.62 -10.25 22.34
CA VAL A 641 -6.18 -10.52 23.73
C VAL A 641 -4.78 -9.91 23.89
N GLY A 642 -4.70 -9.03 24.90
CA GLY A 642 -3.38 -8.37 25.11
C GLY A 642 -2.90 -8.56 26.54
N GLN A 643 -1.59 -8.64 26.67
CA GLN A 643 -0.94 -8.76 27.98
C GLN A 643 0.38 -7.96 27.96
N VAL A 644 0.57 -7.15 28.98
CA VAL A 644 1.85 -6.44 29.08
C VAL A 644 2.69 -7.08 30.21
N ASN A 645 3.87 -7.46 29.82
CA ASN A 645 4.75 -8.21 30.74
C ASN A 645 5.98 -7.35 31.08
N PHE A 646 6.01 -6.94 32.38
CA PHE A 646 7.08 -6.01 32.76
C PHE A 646 8.29 -6.80 33.30
N VAL A 647 9.49 -6.31 32.86
CA VAL A 647 10.80 -6.82 33.38
C VAL A 647 11.64 -5.62 33.81
N LYS A 648 12.73 -6.00 34.57
CA LYS A 648 13.58 -4.86 34.99
C LYS A 648 14.11 -4.10 33.77
N GLY A 649 13.73 -2.79 33.67
CA GLY A 649 14.35 -1.93 32.63
C GLY A 649 13.49 -1.90 31.36
N GLY A 650 12.32 -2.70 31.27
CA GLY A 650 11.53 -2.66 30.01
C GLY A 650 10.25 -3.50 30.15
N CYS A 651 9.59 -3.75 28.99
CA CYS A 651 8.42 -4.63 29.00
C CYS A 651 8.25 -5.30 27.64
N ILE A 652 7.44 -6.40 27.70
CA ILE A 652 7.03 -7.11 26.48
C ILE A 652 5.51 -6.93 26.32
N ILE A 653 5.19 -6.24 25.20
CA ILE A 653 3.74 -6.15 24.89
C ILE A 653 3.35 -7.31 23.96
N ALA A 654 2.45 -8.16 24.52
CA ALA A 654 2.05 -9.37 23.76
C ALA A 654 0.57 -9.28 23.39
N ALA A 655 0.37 -9.52 22.02
CA ALA A 655 -1.03 -9.46 21.55
C ALA A 655 -1.36 -10.73 20.75
N ASP A 656 -2.56 -11.21 21.10
CA ASP A 656 -3.09 -12.37 20.37
C ASP A 656 -4.36 -11.95 19.61
N LEU A 657 -4.27 -12.08 18.20
CA LEU A 657 -5.41 -11.64 17.37
C LEU A 657 -6.00 -12.84 16.61
N ASN A 658 -7.33 -12.93 16.59
CA ASN A 658 -7.96 -14.08 15.93
C ASN A 658 -7.69 -14.03 14.40
N HIS A 659 -6.99 -15.06 13.86
CA HIS A 659 -6.44 -15.04 12.48
C HIS A 659 -7.56 -15.22 11.44
N CYS A 660 -8.72 -15.77 11.90
CA CYS A 660 -9.84 -15.90 10.94
C CYS A 660 -10.50 -14.54 10.68
N CYS A 661 -10.18 -13.68 11.60
CA CYS A 661 -10.81 -12.35 11.45
C CYS A 661 -9.81 -11.35 10.85
N LEU A 662 -8.51 -11.53 11.15
CA LEU A 662 -7.47 -10.62 10.65
C LEU A 662 -6.32 -11.44 10.06
N ASP A 663 -5.84 -10.96 8.84
CA ASP A 663 -4.56 -11.59 8.40
C ASP A 663 -3.37 -10.77 8.90
N GLY A 664 -2.08 -11.16 8.55
CA GLY A 664 -0.86 -10.51 9.08
C GLY A 664 -0.91 -8.99 8.90
N VAL A 665 -1.32 -8.55 7.69
CA VAL A 665 -1.38 -7.09 7.44
C VAL A 665 -2.43 -6.44 8.36
N GLY A 666 -3.61 -7.06 8.45
CA GLY A 666 -4.66 -6.54 9.37
C GLY A 666 -4.18 -6.45 10.83
N ALA A 667 -3.41 -7.46 11.25
CA ALA A 667 -2.92 -7.44 12.65
C ALA A 667 -1.99 -6.24 12.88
N VAL A 668 -1.17 -5.93 11.93
CA VAL A 668 -0.22 -4.81 12.09
C VAL A 668 -1.01 -3.49 12.12
N ILE A 669 -2.00 -3.41 11.29
CA ILE A 669 -2.84 -2.20 11.31
C ILE A 669 -3.50 -2.02 12.69
N ALA A 670 -3.97 -3.18 13.30
CA ALA A 670 -4.60 -3.09 14.64
C ALA A 670 -3.59 -2.61 15.69
N ILE A 671 -2.39 -3.10 15.59
CA ILE A 671 -1.38 -2.74 16.61
C ILE A 671 -0.93 -1.29 16.36
N LYS A 672 -0.81 -0.92 15.10
CA LYS A 672 -0.43 0.48 14.78
C LYS A 672 -1.48 1.47 15.30
N ALA A 673 -2.74 1.10 15.13
CA ALA A 673 -3.79 1.98 15.69
C ALA A 673 -3.71 2.05 17.22
N TRP A 674 -3.43 0.89 17.81
CA TRP A 674 -3.26 0.88 19.28
C TRP A 674 -2.09 1.77 19.71
N ALA A 675 -1.03 1.68 19.04
CA ALA A 675 0.17 2.45 19.40
C ALA A 675 -0.10 3.96 19.23
N GLU A 676 -0.69 4.31 18.11
CA GLU A 676 -0.96 5.74 17.88
C GLU A 676 -1.95 6.32 18.89
N ASN A 677 -2.95 5.50 19.31
CA ASN A 677 -3.89 5.97 20.37
C ASN A 677 -3.18 6.14 21.72
N CYS A 678 -2.19 5.36 21.98
CA CYS A 678 -1.39 5.58 23.20
C CYS A 678 -0.59 6.88 23.10
N ARG A 679 -0.04 7.12 21.95
CA ARG A 679 0.72 8.37 21.78
C ARG A 679 -0.18 9.59 21.97
N TYR A 680 -1.40 9.39 21.42
CA TYR A 680 -2.37 10.50 21.62
C TYR A 680 -2.59 10.78 23.10
N LEU A 681 -2.63 9.79 23.91
CA LEU A 681 -2.87 10.01 25.37
C LEU A 681 -1.63 10.59 26.04
N GLN A 682 -0.61 10.43 25.43
CA GLN A 682 0.63 10.98 26.01
C GLN A 682 0.83 12.44 25.61
N GLY A 683 -0.15 12.95 24.73
CA GLY A 683 -0.10 14.41 24.49
C GLY A 683 0.24 14.72 23.03
N ASP A 684 0.56 13.65 22.15
CA ASP A 684 0.80 13.87 20.71
C ASP A 684 -0.52 14.08 19.95
N ALA A 685 -0.89 15.34 19.63
CA ALA A 685 -2.23 15.67 19.10
C ALA A 685 -2.31 15.28 17.61
N SER A 686 -1.06 14.96 16.95
CA SER A 686 -1.10 14.53 15.54
C SER A 686 -1.44 13.04 15.42
N ALA A 687 -1.39 12.22 16.57
CA ALA A 687 -1.65 10.77 16.51
C ALA A 687 -3.16 10.50 16.56
N THR A 688 -3.82 10.72 15.39
CA THR A 688 -5.31 10.65 15.40
C THR A 688 -5.77 9.42 14.61
N CYS A 689 -4.79 8.70 14.07
CA CYS A 689 -5.09 7.50 13.27
C CYS A 689 -5.91 7.89 12.03
N GLN A 690 -5.68 9.08 11.44
CA GLN A 690 -6.49 9.54 10.29
C GLN A 690 -6.17 8.72 9.04
N TRP A 691 -5.03 7.93 9.09
CA TRP A 691 -4.66 7.05 7.96
C TRP A 691 -5.58 5.84 7.86
N TYR A 692 -6.34 5.47 8.96
CA TYR A 692 -7.17 4.27 8.99
C TYR A 692 -8.50 4.54 8.27
N ASP A 693 -8.73 3.63 7.32
CA ASP A 693 -10.03 3.73 6.62
C ASP A 693 -11.15 3.06 7.44
N PRO A 694 -12.31 3.67 7.74
CA PRO A 694 -13.38 3.15 8.61
C PRO A 694 -13.99 1.86 8.07
N GLU A 695 -13.74 1.59 6.72
CA GLU A 695 -14.30 0.33 6.18
C GLU A 695 -13.26 -0.81 6.24
N SER A 696 -12.17 -0.43 6.78
CA SER A 696 -11.05 -1.38 6.78
C SER A 696 -11.41 -2.69 7.49
N PHE A 697 -12.43 -2.72 8.44
CA PHE A 697 -12.79 -3.99 9.11
C PHE A 697 -14.12 -4.51 8.56
N ASN A 698 -14.60 -4.00 7.51
CA ASN A 698 -15.87 -4.46 6.93
C ASN A 698 -15.63 -5.74 6.10
N HIS A 699 -16.06 -6.82 6.64
CA HIS A 699 -15.72 -8.13 6.03
C HIS A 699 -16.72 -8.47 4.91
N SER A 700 -17.57 -7.64 4.73
CA SER A 700 -18.50 -7.88 3.60
C SER A 700 -17.98 -7.22 2.32
N LEU A 701 -16.94 -6.38 2.42
CA LEU A 701 -16.46 -5.55 1.30
C LEU A 701 -15.96 -6.42 0.14
N PRO A 702 -15.25 -7.47 0.40
CA PRO A 702 -14.77 -8.27 -0.74
C PRO A 702 -15.94 -8.84 -1.56
N GLU A 703 -16.92 -9.30 -0.83
CA GLU A 703 -18.08 -9.85 -1.58
C GLU A 703 -18.76 -8.75 -2.40
N ILE A 704 -18.91 -7.60 -1.76
CA ILE A 704 -19.59 -6.49 -2.47
C ILE A 704 -18.79 -6.11 -3.72
N ILE A 705 -17.43 -6.00 -3.63
CA ILE A 705 -16.57 -5.58 -4.75
C ILE A 705 -16.56 -6.67 -5.83
N HIS A 706 -16.44 -7.94 -5.34
CA HIS A 706 -16.45 -9.07 -6.27
C HIS A 706 -17.71 -9.09 -7.14
N LYS A 707 -18.83 -8.82 -6.45
CA LYS A 707 -20.10 -8.81 -7.20
C LYS A 707 -20.18 -7.57 -8.10
N GLN A 708 -19.77 -6.44 -7.57
CA GLN A 708 -19.92 -5.18 -8.34
C GLN A 708 -19.00 -5.18 -9.56
N GLU A 709 -17.92 -5.85 -9.60
CA GLU A 709 -16.99 -5.82 -10.74
C GLU A 709 -17.28 -6.97 -11.71
N GLY A 710 -18.38 -7.71 -11.47
CA GLY A 710 -18.95 -8.67 -12.45
C GLY A 710 -18.19 -10.00 -12.47
N TRP A 711 -17.50 -10.32 -11.43
CA TRP A 711 -16.78 -11.61 -11.43
C TRP A 711 -17.76 -12.79 -11.25
N PRO A 712 -17.36 -13.99 -11.62
CA PRO A 712 -18.27 -15.13 -11.61
C PRO A 712 -18.83 -15.43 -10.22
N SER A 713 -20.09 -15.78 -10.12
CA SER A 713 -20.72 -16.16 -8.84
C SER A 713 -21.13 -17.64 -8.83
N SER A 714 -20.91 -18.25 -10.15
CA SER A 714 -21.32 -19.67 -10.26
C SER A 714 -20.07 -20.54 -10.41
N MET A 715 -20.24 -21.77 -9.85
CA MET A 715 -19.10 -22.72 -9.87
C MET A 715 -18.84 -23.21 -11.30
N ASP A 716 -19.75 -23.03 -12.29
CA ASP A 716 -19.57 -23.54 -13.67
C ASP A 716 -18.60 -22.64 -14.45
N GLU A 717 -18.33 -21.45 -13.99
CA GLU A 717 -17.50 -20.48 -14.74
C GLU A 717 -16.12 -20.35 -14.11
N VAL A 718 -15.88 -21.19 -12.99
CA VAL A 718 -14.61 -21.03 -12.26
C VAL A 718 -13.57 -21.97 -12.89
N ASP A 719 -12.40 -21.40 -13.05
CA ASP A 719 -11.27 -22.27 -13.44
C ASP A 719 -10.89 -23.24 -12.32
N PRO A 720 -10.86 -24.51 -12.60
CA PRO A 720 -10.57 -25.53 -11.56
C PRO A 720 -9.18 -25.33 -10.95
N ALA A 721 -8.29 -24.70 -11.65
CA ALA A 721 -6.93 -24.46 -11.10
C ALA A 721 -6.98 -23.60 -9.84
N ALA A 722 -8.06 -22.87 -9.62
CA ALA A 722 -8.17 -22.00 -8.44
C ALA A 722 -8.22 -22.81 -7.14
N TRP A 723 -8.57 -24.08 -7.20
CA TRP A 723 -8.56 -24.94 -6.00
C TRP A 723 -7.14 -25.09 -5.45
N ASP A 724 -6.14 -24.83 -6.27
CA ASP A 724 -4.74 -25.12 -5.88
C ASP A 724 -4.20 -24.02 -4.96
N VAL A 725 -4.94 -22.97 -4.83
CA VAL A 725 -4.38 -21.89 -3.99
C VAL A 725 -5.26 -21.72 -2.74
N LEU A 726 -6.12 -22.80 -2.44
CA LEU A 726 -6.99 -22.73 -1.25
C LEU A 726 -6.66 -23.88 -0.30
N PRO A 727 -6.88 -23.67 0.91
CA PRO A 727 -6.71 -24.77 1.87
C PRO A 727 -7.95 -25.66 1.94
N PHE A 728 -8.85 -25.51 0.91
CA PHE A 728 -10.04 -26.37 0.78
C PHE A 728 -9.97 -27.14 -0.54
N PHE A 729 -10.86 -28.24 -0.57
CA PHE A 729 -10.71 -29.12 -1.75
C PHE A 729 -12.10 -29.48 -2.29
N PRO A 730 -12.18 -29.81 -3.75
CA PRO A 730 -13.46 -30.05 -4.40
C PRO A 730 -14.24 -31.20 -3.72
N PRO A 731 -15.64 -31.13 -3.67
CA PRO A 731 -16.58 -32.02 -2.98
C PRO A 731 -16.55 -33.44 -3.57
N SER A 732 -16.40 -33.75 -5.06
CA SER A 732 -16.31 -35.10 -5.66
C SER A 732 -15.20 -35.93 -5.02
N GLN A 733 -14.61 -35.39 -4.12
CA GLN A 733 -13.57 -36.05 -3.30
C GLN A 733 -14.04 -36.22 -1.86
N GLN A 734 -15.62 -36.22 -1.68
CA GLN A 734 -16.25 -36.37 -0.37
C GLN A 734 -17.15 -37.61 -0.37
N VAL A 735 -16.83 -39.01 0.09
CA VAL A 735 -16.90 -40.06 1.12
C VAL A 735 -17.44 -41.34 0.44
N LYS A 736 -16.52 -42.44 0.30
CA LYS A 736 -16.88 -43.70 1.01
C LYS A 736 -15.97 -43.91 2.23
N ALA A 737 -16.48 -43.59 3.51
CA ALA A 737 -15.97 -44.05 4.82
C ALA A 737 -14.97 -45.20 4.66
N THR A 738 -13.76 -44.92 4.09
CA THR A 738 -12.80 -46.03 4.29
C THR A 738 -11.69 -45.55 5.22
N THR A 739 -11.18 -46.26 6.16
CA THR A 739 -10.09 -46.35 7.16
C THR A 739 -8.77 -45.81 6.60
N GLN A 740 -8.68 -45.23 5.20
CA GLN A 740 -7.40 -44.72 4.69
C GLN A 740 -7.50 -43.21 4.41
N PRO A 741 -6.43 -42.36 4.92
CA PRO A 741 -6.45 -40.90 4.74
C PRO A 741 -6.52 -40.51 3.26
N GLU A 742 -7.54 -39.67 2.83
CA GLU A 742 -7.66 -39.12 1.46
C GLU A 742 -6.44 -38.26 1.09
N ILE A 743 -5.99 -38.52 -0.17
CA ILE A 743 -4.73 -37.86 -0.59
C ILE A 743 -5.06 -36.77 -1.61
N HIS A 744 -4.39 -35.65 -1.43
CA HIS A 744 -4.56 -34.59 -2.44
C HIS A 744 -4.14 -35.09 -3.83
N PRO A 745 -5.03 -34.92 -4.80
CA PRO A 745 -4.90 -35.59 -6.11
C PRO A 745 -3.71 -35.03 -6.91
N ARG A 746 -3.36 -33.75 -6.68
CA ARG A 746 -2.24 -33.18 -7.45
C ARG A 746 -0.95 -33.17 -6.64
N TYR A 747 -1.06 -33.04 -5.34
CA TYR A 747 0.20 -32.85 -4.61
C TYR A 747 0.46 -34.01 -3.65
N GLY A 748 -0.52 -34.88 -3.49
CA GLY A 748 -0.25 -36.20 -2.90
C GLY A 748 -0.04 -36.13 -1.38
N PHE A 749 -0.43 -34.98 -0.63
CA PHE A 749 -0.33 -35.01 0.84
C PHE A 749 -1.69 -35.37 1.46
N PRO A 750 -1.62 -35.95 2.76
CA PRO A 750 -2.87 -36.39 3.41
C PRO A 750 -3.77 -35.21 3.77
N LEU A 751 -5.02 -35.35 3.35
CA LEU A 751 -6.02 -34.34 3.77
C LEU A 751 -6.57 -34.66 5.17
N HIS A 752 -6.59 -33.60 5.99
CA HIS A 752 -7.03 -33.83 7.38
C HIS A 752 -8.46 -33.32 7.57
N ASN A 753 -9.24 -34.11 8.34
CA ASN A 753 -10.66 -33.71 8.52
C ASN A 753 -10.87 -33.08 9.90
N VAL A 754 -9.70 -32.95 10.64
CA VAL A 754 -9.86 -32.33 11.98
C VAL A 754 -8.92 -31.13 12.07
N TRP A 755 -9.36 -30.05 12.51
CA TRP A 755 -8.56 -28.85 12.83
C TRP A 755 -8.89 -28.39 14.26
N PRO A 756 -7.70 -28.19 14.91
CA PRO A 756 -6.31 -28.53 14.56
C PRO A 756 -5.99 -30.00 14.82
N LEU A 757 -4.84 -30.49 14.17
CA LEU A 757 -4.41 -31.86 14.55
C LEU A 757 -3.97 -31.91 16.01
N PRO A 758 -4.16 -33.11 16.65
CA PRO A 758 -3.66 -33.23 18.03
C PRO A 758 -2.16 -32.89 18.13
N ARG A 759 -1.91 -32.29 19.27
CA ARG A 759 -0.51 -31.89 19.49
C ARG A 759 0.39 -33.14 19.60
N ALA A 760 1.58 -33.06 18.91
CA ALA A 760 2.49 -34.23 18.93
C ALA A 760 3.10 -34.43 20.31
N GLU A 761 3.30 -35.76 20.64
CA GLU A 761 3.94 -36.05 21.96
C GLU A 761 5.35 -35.47 22.01
N ARG A 762 5.98 -35.63 20.88
CA ARG A 762 7.33 -35.04 20.79
C ARG A 762 7.30 -33.76 19.95
N CYS A 763 7.62 -32.56 20.66
CA CYS A 763 7.49 -31.25 19.97
C CYS A 763 8.89 -30.72 19.61
N MET A 764 8.86 -29.86 18.61
CA MET A 764 10.12 -29.18 18.23
C MET A 764 10.37 -27.97 19.12
N THR A 765 11.71 -27.69 19.15
CA THR A 765 12.09 -26.44 19.84
C THR A 765 12.41 -25.36 18.79
N THR A 766 11.97 -24.17 19.14
CA THR A 766 12.20 -23.07 18.17
C THR A 766 13.68 -22.64 18.20
N THR A 767 14.20 -22.57 17.04
CA THR A 767 15.61 -22.15 16.89
C THR A 767 15.68 -20.97 15.91
N MET A 768 16.79 -20.11 16.20
CA MET A 768 16.89 -18.92 15.34
C MET A 768 18.26 -18.86 14.68
N PHE A 769 18.16 -18.33 13.54
CA PHE A 769 19.43 -18.16 12.80
C PHE A 769 19.47 -16.73 12.22
N LEU A 770 20.76 -16.29 12.04
CA LEU A 770 20.93 -14.94 11.46
C LEU A 770 21.72 -15.06 10.15
N ILE A 771 21.08 -14.47 9.17
CA ILE A 771 21.88 -14.21 7.95
C ILE A 771 22.41 -12.78 8.02
N THR A 772 23.73 -12.67 8.21
CA THR A 772 24.29 -11.30 8.30
C THR A 772 24.29 -10.62 6.93
N PRO A 773 24.35 -9.37 6.91
CA PRO A 773 24.39 -8.66 5.61
C PRO A 773 25.49 -9.20 4.70
N GLU A 774 26.63 -9.49 5.25
CA GLU A 774 27.75 -10.03 4.45
C GLU A 774 27.39 -11.39 3.84
N ARG A 775 26.84 -12.22 4.67
CA ARG A 775 26.50 -13.58 4.17
C ARG A 775 25.34 -13.51 3.18
N LEU A 776 24.44 -12.60 3.48
CA LEU A 776 23.36 -12.42 2.50
C LEU A 776 23.92 -11.97 1.15
N ALA A 777 24.86 -11.07 1.16
CA ALA A 777 25.49 -10.62 -0.11
C ALA A 777 26.20 -11.78 -0.81
N LYS A 778 26.86 -12.57 -0.04
CA LYS A 778 27.54 -13.75 -0.61
C LYS A 778 26.55 -14.71 -1.27
N MET A 779 25.51 -14.92 -0.53
CA MET A 779 24.50 -15.83 -1.11
C MET A 779 23.96 -15.27 -2.42
N LYS A 780 23.76 -14.00 -2.47
CA LYS A 780 23.26 -13.38 -3.71
C LYS A 780 24.26 -13.56 -4.85
N GLU A 781 25.49 -13.42 -4.50
CA GLU A 781 26.53 -13.59 -5.52
C GLU A 781 26.59 -15.04 -6.03
N SER A 782 26.44 -15.93 -5.12
CA SER A 782 26.47 -17.35 -5.53
C SER A 782 25.30 -17.68 -6.46
N VAL A 783 24.13 -17.18 -6.11
CA VAL A 783 22.94 -17.47 -6.96
C VAL A 783 23.11 -16.78 -8.32
N ALA A 784 23.69 -15.63 -8.29
CA ALA A 784 23.85 -14.90 -9.55
C ALA A 784 24.85 -15.61 -10.47
N SER A 785 25.78 -16.42 -9.91
CA SER A 785 26.81 -17.09 -10.72
C SER A 785 26.38 -18.51 -11.11
N ASP A 786 25.15 -18.89 -10.72
CA ASP A 786 24.69 -20.26 -11.01
C ASP A 786 24.26 -20.37 -12.48
N LYS A 787 25.01 -21.28 -13.23
CA LYS A 787 24.82 -21.33 -14.71
C LYS A 787 23.60 -22.16 -15.07
N SER A 788 23.06 -22.81 -14.10
CA SER A 788 21.90 -23.69 -14.36
C SER A 788 20.58 -22.91 -14.30
N VAL A 789 20.63 -21.67 -13.87
CA VAL A 789 19.40 -20.85 -13.77
C VAL A 789 19.37 -19.91 -14.99
N PRO A 790 18.27 -19.95 -15.72
CA PRO A 790 18.11 -19.08 -16.89
C PRO A 790 18.23 -17.60 -16.53
N GLY A 791 19.12 -16.91 -17.14
CA GLY A 791 19.43 -15.47 -16.96
C GLY A 791 18.25 -14.69 -16.37
N VAL A 792 17.27 -15.24 -15.64
CA VAL A 792 16.12 -14.56 -14.97
C VAL A 792 16.57 -13.98 -13.62
N TYR A 793 16.18 -12.74 -13.38
CA TYR A 793 16.52 -12.04 -12.12
C TYR A 793 15.74 -12.66 -10.96
N LEU A 794 16.43 -13.00 -9.88
CA LEU A 794 15.79 -13.57 -8.67
C LEU A 794 15.92 -12.58 -7.51
N SER A 795 14.64 -12.28 -6.93
CA SER A 795 14.64 -11.29 -5.81
C SER A 795 15.27 -11.88 -4.55
N MET A 796 15.57 -10.92 -3.59
CA MET A 796 16.11 -11.39 -2.28
C MET A 796 15.08 -12.28 -1.57
N SER A 797 13.89 -11.95 -1.67
CA SER A 797 12.84 -12.80 -1.05
C SER A 797 12.83 -14.20 -1.66
N ASP A 798 13.03 -14.28 -3.07
CA ASP A 798 13.08 -15.62 -3.71
C ASP A 798 14.26 -16.44 -3.17
N ILE A 799 15.33 -15.76 -2.99
CA ILE A 799 16.58 -16.47 -2.65
C ILE A 799 16.51 -16.94 -1.19
N ILE A 800 16.02 -16.06 -0.32
CA ILE A 800 15.99 -16.44 1.12
C ILE A 800 14.94 -17.53 1.34
N GLN A 801 13.76 -17.46 0.68
CA GLN A 801 12.73 -18.52 0.85
C GLN A 801 13.24 -19.85 0.30
N ALA A 802 13.96 -19.76 -0.85
CA ALA A 802 14.51 -21.01 -1.43
C ALA A 802 15.58 -21.61 -0.49
N PHE A 803 16.40 -20.72 -0.05
CA PHE A 803 17.47 -21.17 0.88
C PHE A 803 16.87 -21.80 2.15
N PHE A 804 15.83 -21.13 2.70
CA PHE A 804 15.26 -21.58 3.99
C PHE A 804 14.47 -22.88 3.80
N TRP A 805 13.72 -22.99 2.67
CA TRP A 805 12.95 -24.22 2.40
C TRP A 805 13.89 -25.41 2.19
N ARG A 806 14.93 -25.17 1.45
CA ARG A 806 15.88 -26.27 1.18
C ARG A 806 16.61 -26.70 2.45
N ALA A 807 17.05 -25.74 3.18
CA ALA A 807 17.81 -26.09 4.40
C ALA A 807 16.95 -26.90 5.37
N ALA A 808 15.73 -26.44 5.58
CA ALA A 808 14.86 -27.17 6.54
C ALA A 808 14.54 -28.58 6.02
N THR A 809 14.32 -28.69 4.75
CA THR A 809 13.96 -30.02 4.18
C THR A 809 15.18 -30.95 4.19
N ARG A 810 16.33 -30.46 3.91
CA ARG A 810 17.55 -31.31 3.90
C ARG A 810 17.85 -31.83 5.30
N ALA A 811 17.75 -30.91 6.20
CA ALA A 811 18.02 -31.37 7.57
C ALA A 811 17.08 -32.52 7.97
N ARG A 812 15.86 -32.40 7.61
CA ARG A 812 14.89 -33.46 7.97
C ARG A 812 15.13 -34.72 7.14
N TYR A 813 15.41 -34.44 5.94
CA TYR A 813 15.68 -35.58 5.03
C TYR A 813 16.88 -36.39 5.52
N ARG A 814 17.89 -35.79 5.96
CA ARG A 814 19.09 -36.52 6.44
C ARG A 814 18.80 -37.28 7.74
N VAL A 815 18.07 -36.60 8.56
CA VAL A 815 17.70 -37.34 9.79
C VAL A 815 16.91 -38.60 9.41
N ALA A 816 15.98 -38.43 8.51
CA ALA A 816 15.15 -39.59 8.11
C ALA A 816 16.00 -40.70 7.48
N LYS A 817 17.00 -40.39 6.72
CA LYS A 817 17.79 -41.42 6.00
C LYS A 817 18.91 -41.96 6.89
N GLU A 818 19.57 -41.01 7.58
CA GLU A 818 20.81 -41.44 8.26
C GLU A 818 20.51 -41.96 9.67
N ILE A 819 19.49 -41.44 10.23
CA ILE A 819 19.25 -41.88 11.63
C ILE A 819 18.08 -42.86 11.65
N ARG A 820 17.03 -42.53 10.88
CA ARG A 820 15.83 -43.40 11.02
C ARG A 820 15.83 -44.47 9.92
N LYS A 821 16.73 -44.37 9.05
CA LYS A 821 16.90 -45.37 7.97
C LYS A 821 15.63 -45.50 7.13
N GLN A 822 14.98 -44.35 6.89
CA GLN A 822 13.74 -44.34 6.09
C GLN A 822 14.09 -44.29 4.59
N THR A 823 13.24 -45.01 3.77
CA THR A 823 13.47 -44.92 2.31
C THR A 823 12.31 -44.13 1.67
N PHE A 824 12.70 -43.39 0.62
CA PHE A 824 11.66 -42.59 -0.06
C PHE A 824 11.49 -43.11 -1.50
N ASN A 825 10.22 -43.19 -1.94
CA ASN A 825 10.04 -43.64 -3.35
C ASN A 825 10.37 -42.51 -4.33
N SER A 826 10.47 -42.95 -5.62
CA SER A 826 10.95 -42.00 -6.64
C SER A 826 9.95 -40.87 -6.88
N GLU A 827 8.74 -40.99 -6.24
CA GLU A 827 7.72 -39.94 -6.48
C GLU A 827 7.59 -39.02 -5.27
N ALA A 828 8.49 -39.21 -4.29
CA ALA A 828 8.33 -38.40 -3.06
C ALA A 828 8.63 -36.92 -3.37
N LYS A 829 7.75 -36.02 -2.75
CA LYS A 829 7.91 -34.58 -3.01
C LYS A 829 7.90 -33.80 -1.68
N SER A 830 8.56 -32.66 -1.80
CA SER A 830 8.37 -31.69 -0.71
C SER A 830 7.54 -30.50 -1.19
N ILE A 831 6.56 -30.16 -0.34
CA ILE A 831 5.65 -29.06 -0.75
C ILE A 831 5.94 -27.84 0.15
N LEU A 832 6.01 -26.75 -0.55
CA LEU A 832 6.10 -25.48 0.22
C LEU A 832 4.82 -24.65 0.02
N GLU A 833 4.24 -24.33 1.18
CA GLU A 833 3.06 -23.45 1.10
C GLU A 833 3.47 -22.04 1.52
N LEU A 834 2.97 -21.09 0.62
CA LEU A 834 3.33 -19.69 0.88
C LEU A 834 2.05 -18.84 0.93
N PRO A 835 1.69 -18.52 2.15
CA PRO A 835 0.58 -17.54 2.17
C PRO A 835 0.96 -16.26 1.40
N THR A 836 0.14 -15.93 0.42
CA THR A 836 0.46 -14.80 -0.46
C THR A 836 -0.66 -13.76 -0.37
N ASP A 837 -0.18 -12.53 -0.24
CA ASP A 837 -1.15 -11.42 -0.13
C ASP A 837 -1.89 -11.20 -1.48
N GLY A 838 -3.22 -11.37 -1.42
CA GLY A 838 -4.00 -11.30 -2.68
C GLY A 838 -4.51 -9.87 -2.93
N ARG A 839 -4.24 -8.99 -2.02
CA ARG A 839 -4.86 -7.65 -2.13
C ARG A 839 -4.39 -6.96 -3.42
N PRO A 840 -3.06 -7.11 -3.84
CA PRO A 840 -2.63 -6.42 -5.08
C PRO A 840 -3.36 -6.95 -6.31
N TYR A 841 -3.99 -8.16 -6.15
CA TYR A 841 -4.59 -8.77 -7.35
C TYR A 841 -6.12 -8.81 -7.23
N PHE A 842 -6.62 -8.28 -6.08
CA PHE A 842 -8.08 -8.42 -5.90
C PHE A 842 -8.79 -7.20 -6.48
N SER A 843 -8.50 -5.96 -5.97
CA SER A 843 -9.14 -4.77 -6.53
C SER A 843 -8.54 -3.51 -5.89
N SER A 844 -8.40 -2.42 -6.76
CA SER A 844 -7.88 -1.13 -6.23
C SER A 844 -8.91 -0.46 -5.31
N LEU A 845 -10.22 -1.09 -5.16
CA LEU A 845 -11.28 -0.48 -4.33
C LEU A 845 -11.17 -0.99 -2.87
N LEU A 846 -10.42 -1.96 -2.74
CA LEU A 846 -10.14 -2.40 -1.36
C LEU A 846 -9.17 -1.43 -0.66
N PRO A 847 -9.53 -0.91 0.53
CA PRO A 847 -8.61 0.03 1.20
C PRO A 847 -7.25 -0.62 1.50
N SER A 848 -6.21 0.25 1.35
CA SER A 848 -4.85 -0.29 1.65
C SER A 848 -4.76 -0.75 3.10
N THR A 849 -5.79 -0.29 4.00
CA THR A 849 -5.76 -0.70 5.42
C THR A 849 -6.79 -1.81 5.68
N TYR A 850 -7.36 -2.45 4.62
CA TYR A 850 -8.34 -3.53 4.86
C TYR A 850 -7.72 -4.62 5.76
N MET A 851 -8.54 -5.05 6.74
CA MET A 851 -7.90 -5.84 7.82
C MET A 851 -8.31 -7.30 7.71
N GLY A 852 -9.42 -7.59 6.93
CA GLY A 852 -9.80 -9.01 6.79
C GLY A 852 -8.79 -9.79 5.93
N SER A 853 -9.09 -11.02 5.78
CA SER A 853 -8.11 -11.88 5.08
C SER A 853 -8.35 -11.79 3.56
N VAL A 854 -7.21 -11.53 2.76
CA VAL A 854 -7.19 -11.71 1.29
C VAL A 854 -5.98 -12.55 0.91
N LEU A 855 -5.90 -13.60 1.68
CA LEU A 855 -4.72 -14.46 1.48
C LEU A 855 -5.10 -15.67 0.61
N VAL A 856 -4.20 -16.02 -0.21
CA VAL A 856 -4.33 -17.35 -0.86
C VAL A 856 -3.10 -18.19 -0.51
N MET A 857 -3.31 -19.41 -0.68
CA MET A 857 -2.22 -20.33 -0.30
C MET A 857 -1.53 -20.84 -1.58
N ASN A 858 -0.38 -20.16 -1.86
CA ASN A 858 0.39 -20.59 -3.04
C ASN A 858 1.26 -21.81 -2.73
N ARG A 859 1.18 -22.85 -3.56
CA ARG A 859 1.85 -24.12 -3.22
C ARG A 859 2.89 -24.45 -4.30
N PHE A 860 4.01 -24.92 -3.68
CA PHE A 860 5.12 -25.32 -4.56
C PHE A 860 5.58 -26.73 -4.19
N SER A 861 5.89 -27.41 -5.32
CA SER A 861 6.40 -28.75 -4.99
C SER A 861 7.67 -29.04 -5.79
N MET A 862 8.50 -29.79 -5.09
CA MET A 862 9.73 -30.23 -5.78
C MET A 862 10.05 -31.68 -5.34
N ASP A 863 10.62 -32.37 -6.35
CA ASP A 863 11.08 -33.73 -5.99
C ASP A 863 12.06 -33.69 -4.80
N LEU A 864 11.70 -34.65 -3.84
CA LEU A 864 12.40 -34.59 -2.54
C LEU A 864 13.89 -34.91 -2.74
N GLU A 865 14.22 -35.94 -3.56
CA GLU A 865 15.65 -36.28 -3.75
C GLU A 865 16.39 -35.15 -4.48
N ALA A 866 15.71 -34.63 -5.47
CA ALA A 866 16.35 -33.50 -6.20
C ALA A 866 16.57 -32.30 -5.28
N MET A 867 15.52 -32.02 -4.38
CA MET A 867 15.62 -30.88 -3.44
C MET A 867 16.82 -31.06 -2.49
N CYS A 868 17.13 -32.30 -2.16
CA CYS A 868 18.18 -32.52 -1.14
C CYS A 868 19.50 -32.90 -1.81
N SER A 869 19.52 -32.92 -3.09
CA SER A 869 20.77 -33.29 -3.79
C SER A 869 21.79 -32.13 -3.69
N PRO A 870 22.99 -32.52 -3.51
CA PRO A 870 24.04 -31.47 -3.49
C PRO A 870 24.17 -30.78 -4.85
N ASP A 871 23.52 -31.36 -5.86
CA ASP A 871 23.65 -30.79 -7.21
C ASP A 871 22.56 -29.74 -7.47
N THR A 872 21.60 -29.68 -6.61
CA THR A 872 20.56 -28.66 -6.83
C THR A 872 20.97 -27.36 -6.13
N SER A 873 21.05 -26.34 -6.93
CA SER A 873 21.52 -25.06 -6.35
C SER A 873 20.36 -24.26 -5.76
N ILE A 874 20.63 -23.25 -4.81
CA ILE A 874 19.59 -22.34 -4.26
C ILE A 874 18.94 -21.55 -5.41
N GLY A 875 19.78 -21.20 -6.35
CA GLY A 875 19.27 -20.45 -7.51
C GLY A 875 18.17 -21.22 -8.27
N ARG A 876 18.34 -22.51 -8.48
CA ARG A 876 17.33 -23.29 -9.22
C ARG A 876 15.99 -23.31 -8.46
N ILE A 877 16.10 -23.48 -7.17
CA ILE A 877 14.85 -23.52 -6.37
C ILE A 877 14.20 -22.12 -6.38
N ALA A 878 15.07 -21.09 -6.23
CA ALA A 878 14.52 -19.71 -6.25
C ALA A 878 13.84 -19.43 -7.60
N TRP A 879 14.43 -19.85 -8.59
CA TRP A 879 13.83 -19.67 -9.93
C TRP A 879 12.47 -20.36 -10.03
N LEU A 880 12.38 -21.53 -9.53
CA LEU A 880 11.08 -22.24 -9.58
C LEU A 880 10.03 -21.48 -8.78
N LEU A 881 10.52 -21.02 -7.64
CA LEU A 881 9.54 -20.27 -6.83
C LEU A 881 9.05 -19.03 -7.57
N ARG A 882 9.92 -18.36 -8.29
CA ARG A 882 9.52 -17.14 -9.01
C ARG A 882 8.56 -17.47 -10.15
N GLN A 883 8.82 -18.46 -10.87
CA GLN A 883 7.92 -18.84 -11.99
C GLN A 883 6.51 -19.15 -11.49
N SER A 884 6.51 -19.72 -10.45
CA SER A 884 5.18 -20.15 -9.94
C SER A 884 4.41 -18.97 -9.35
N ASN A 885 5.13 -18.01 -8.82
CA ASN A 885 4.43 -16.83 -8.30
C ASN A 885 3.79 -16.01 -9.43
N ALA A 886 4.29 -16.16 -10.63
CA ALA A 886 3.73 -15.43 -11.79
C ALA A 886 2.31 -15.88 -12.11
N ARG A 887 1.84 -16.96 -11.48
CA ARG A 887 0.49 -17.48 -11.79
C ARG A 887 -0.59 -16.77 -10.97
N ILE A 888 -0.16 -16.06 -9.93
CA ILE A 888 -1.19 -15.34 -9.14
C ILE A 888 -1.66 -14.12 -9.94
N THR A 889 -2.90 -14.19 -10.37
CA THR A 889 -3.50 -13.14 -11.20
C THR A 889 -4.86 -12.74 -10.63
N PRO A 890 -5.38 -11.58 -11.06
CA PRO A 890 -6.71 -11.18 -10.57
C PRO A 890 -7.78 -12.23 -10.87
N PRO A 891 -7.85 -12.85 -12.07
CA PRO A 891 -8.89 -13.86 -12.29
C PRO A 891 -8.75 -15.04 -11.32
N LEU A 892 -7.54 -15.49 -11.09
CA LEU A 892 -7.34 -16.63 -10.17
C LEU A 892 -7.87 -16.30 -8.77
N ILE A 893 -7.53 -15.10 -8.23
CA ILE A 893 -7.94 -14.74 -6.86
C ILE A 893 -9.46 -14.63 -6.79
N HIS A 894 -10.11 -14.11 -7.79
CA HIS A 894 -11.58 -13.98 -7.73
C HIS A 894 -12.24 -15.35 -7.94
N ASP A 895 -11.66 -16.17 -8.83
CA ASP A 895 -12.19 -17.55 -8.90
C ASP A 895 -12.08 -18.28 -7.55
N ALA A 896 -10.93 -18.11 -6.87
CA ALA A 896 -10.79 -18.73 -5.54
C ALA A 896 -11.88 -18.21 -4.59
N PHE A 897 -12.10 -16.94 -4.62
CA PHE A 897 -13.15 -16.35 -3.75
C PHE A 897 -14.52 -16.96 -4.08
N THR A 898 -14.84 -17.14 -5.40
CA THR A 898 -16.13 -17.76 -5.78
C THR A 898 -16.22 -19.20 -5.25
N ILE A 899 -15.13 -19.90 -5.34
CA ILE A 899 -15.15 -21.27 -4.80
C ILE A 899 -15.46 -21.23 -3.30
N LEU A 900 -14.83 -20.36 -2.62
CA LEU A 900 -14.98 -20.30 -1.15
C LEU A 900 -16.42 -19.90 -0.78
N GLN A 901 -17.11 -19.14 -1.59
CA GLN A 901 -18.50 -18.72 -1.26
C GLN A 901 -19.47 -19.90 -1.42
N ASN A 902 -18.94 -20.84 -2.20
CA ASN A 902 -19.90 -21.93 -2.48
C ASN A 902 -19.48 -23.22 -1.79
N LEU A 903 -18.63 -23.07 -0.81
CA LEU A 903 -18.23 -24.30 -0.09
C LEU A 903 -19.41 -24.84 0.73
N PRO A 904 -19.52 -26.11 0.79
CA PRO A 904 -20.64 -26.70 1.55
C PRO A 904 -20.36 -26.73 3.06
N ASP A 905 -18.96 -26.57 3.31
CA ASP A 905 -18.54 -26.64 4.72
C ASP A 905 -17.24 -25.84 4.91
N HIS A 906 -17.31 -24.89 5.96
CA HIS A 906 -16.10 -24.05 6.20
C HIS A 906 -15.22 -24.66 7.28
N GLY A 907 -15.53 -25.88 7.74
CA GLY A 907 -14.75 -26.53 8.83
C GLY A 907 -13.67 -27.44 8.25
N ARG A 908 -13.61 -27.63 6.90
CA ARG A 908 -12.67 -28.60 6.31
C ARG A 908 -11.42 -27.87 5.81
N PHE A 909 -10.58 -27.60 6.73
CA PHE A 909 -9.34 -26.84 6.49
C PHE A 909 -8.14 -27.78 6.56
N SER A 910 -7.35 -27.82 5.43
CA SER A 910 -6.20 -28.74 5.45
C SER A 910 -5.03 -28.12 4.67
N THR A 911 -3.86 -28.15 5.32
CA THR A 911 -2.65 -27.67 4.62
C THR A 911 -1.57 -28.74 4.67
N ALA A 912 -0.63 -28.64 3.71
CA ALA A 912 0.45 -29.65 3.63
C ALA A 912 1.37 -29.59 4.85
N ASN A 913 1.44 -28.46 5.52
CA ASN A 913 2.42 -28.33 6.61
C ASN A 913 1.87 -28.85 7.94
N MET A 914 0.65 -29.35 7.97
CA MET A 914 0.07 -29.87 9.22
C MET A 914 0.68 -31.23 9.56
N GLY A 915 1.03 -31.34 10.90
CA GLY A 915 1.74 -32.57 11.36
C GLY A 915 3.26 -32.38 11.33
N LEU A 916 3.89 -33.45 11.97
CA LEU A 916 5.36 -33.23 12.08
C LEU A 916 6.10 -34.29 11.28
N GLU A 917 5.41 -35.35 10.92
CA GLU A 917 6.18 -36.45 10.28
C GLU A 917 5.98 -36.40 8.77
N HIS A 918 6.51 -35.44 8.10
CA HIS A 918 6.50 -35.27 6.63
C HIS A 918 7.58 -34.25 6.23
N MET A 919 7.65 -33.99 4.86
CA MET A 919 8.76 -33.11 4.40
C MET A 919 8.20 -31.78 3.88
N ASN A 920 7.02 -31.49 4.21
CA ASN A 920 6.41 -30.23 3.71
C ASN A 920 6.55 -29.10 4.72
N SER A 921 6.50 -27.81 4.14
CA SER A 921 6.64 -26.66 5.05
C SER A 921 5.78 -25.50 4.56
N MET A 922 5.56 -24.64 5.57
CA MET A 922 4.96 -23.32 5.23
C MET A 922 5.88 -22.20 5.70
N ILE A 923 5.97 -21.19 4.74
CA ILE A 923 6.81 -20.05 5.16
C ILE A 923 5.92 -18.82 5.31
N SER A 924 6.09 -18.28 6.49
CA SER A 924 5.54 -16.92 6.66
C SER A 924 6.66 -15.89 6.49
N ASN A 925 6.46 -15.13 5.40
CA ASN A 925 7.53 -14.18 5.04
C ASN A 925 7.17 -12.76 5.52
N MET A 926 8.01 -12.24 6.50
CA MET A 926 7.68 -10.92 7.09
C MET A 926 8.79 -9.92 6.76
N LEU A 927 9.50 -10.22 5.76
CA LEU A 927 10.70 -9.42 5.41
C LEU A 927 10.30 -7.95 5.21
N LEU A 928 9.08 -7.70 4.77
CA LEU A 928 8.74 -6.30 4.42
C LEU A 928 7.97 -5.65 5.56
N PHE A 929 7.90 -6.38 6.65
CA PHE A 929 7.22 -5.78 7.81
C PHE A 929 8.14 -4.74 8.46
N GLN A 930 7.58 -3.54 8.63
CA GLN A 930 8.42 -2.45 9.22
C GLN A 930 7.99 -2.21 10.68
N THR A 931 8.81 -2.66 11.54
CA THR A 931 8.44 -2.55 12.98
C THR A 931 8.54 -1.09 13.43
N SER A 932 9.25 -0.29 12.65
CA SER A 932 9.39 1.13 13.03
C SER A 932 8.08 1.90 12.84
N GLU A 933 7.15 1.28 12.11
CA GLU A 933 5.83 1.96 11.95
C GLU A 933 4.95 1.76 13.18
N ILE A 934 5.39 0.88 14.13
CA ILE A 934 4.65 0.68 15.39
C ILE A 934 5.35 1.49 16.49
N CYS A 935 4.71 2.65 16.82
CA CYS A 935 5.33 3.56 17.80
C CYS A 935 4.30 3.92 18.89
N PHE A 936 4.69 3.59 20.20
CA PHE A 936 3.70 3.78 21.30
C PHE A 936 4.01 5.08 22.04
N GLY A 937 4.95 5.93 21.36
CA GLY A 937 5.24 7.22 22.01
C GLY A 937 6.50 7.13 22.87
N ASP A 938 7.14 8.33 23.14
CA ASP A 938 8.47 8.27 23.80
C ASP A 938 8.38 8.79 25.24
N LYS A 939 7.06 8.98 25.66
CA LYS A 939 6.95 9.39 27.08
C LYS A 939 7.38 8.27 28.04
N PHE A 940 6.93 7.05 27.72
CA PHE A 940 7.25 5.94 28.64
C PHE A 940 8.29 5.01 28.02
N PHE A 941 8.31 4.96 26.76
CA PHE A 941 9.15 3.93 26.12
C PHE A 941 10.40 4.60 25.55
N ALA A 942 11.57 3.96 25.78
CA ALA A 942 12.83 4.38 25.11
C ALA A 942 12.82 3.99 23.64
N ASN A 943 13.87 4.20 22.89
CA ASN A 943 14.03 3.89 21.45
C ASN A 943 12.96 4.60 20.61
N SER A 944 12.65 5.83 21.12
CA SER A 944 11.71 6.74 20.43
C SER A 944 10.32 6.11 20.29
N GLY A 945 9.99 5.21 21.30
CA GLY A 945 8.59 4.72 21.36
C GLY A 945 8.37 3.49 20.47
N SER A 946 9.45 3.08 19.68
CA SER A 946 9.31 1.89 18.83
C SER A 946 9.91 0.64 19.51
N PRO A 947 9.33 -0.50 19.13
CA PRO A 947 9.91 -1.71 19.73
C PRO A 947 11.33 -1.99 19.21
N GLU A 948 12.15 -2.52 20.08
CA GLU A 948 13.52 -2.89 19.64
C GLU A 948 13.53 -4.18 18.84
N SER A 949 12.47 -4.97 19.08
CA SER A 949 12.34 -6.21 18.30
C SER A 949 10.89 -6.71 18.37
N MET A 950 10.56 -7.58 17.32
CA MET A 950 9.23 -8.23 17.30
C MET A 950 9.38 -9.73 17.01
N ARG A 951 8.55 -10.54 17.88
CA ARG A 951 8.63 -12.00 17.66
C ARG A 951 7.21 -12.57 17.62
N PRO A 952 7.04 -13.45 16.61
CA PRO A 952 5.78 -14.22 16.71
C PRO A 952 5.90 -15.36 17.73
N GLN A 953 4.76 -15.87 18.30
CA GLN A 953 4.81 -17.00 19.25
C GLN A 953 4.73 -18.32 18.47
N VAL A 954 5.81 -18.76 18.10
CA VAL A 954 5.83 -19.89 17.14
C VAL A 954 5.86 -21.20 17.92
N GLU A 955 6.27 -21.15 19.21
CA GLU A 955 6.38 -22.40 20.00
C GLU A 955 5.02 -23.10 20.10
N ARG A 956 3.94 -22.34 20.07
CA ARG A 956 2.60 -22.92 20.27
C ARG A 956 2.18 -23.76 19.05
N GLY A 957 2.96 -23.58 17.93
CA GLY A 957 2.64 -24.39 16.73
C GLY A 957 3.62 -25.55 16.54
N ASN A 958 4.67 -25.66 17.33
CA ASN A 958 5.77 -26.62 17.08
C ASN A 958 5.32 -28.07 17.27
N GLY A 959 4.19 -28.23 17.75
CA GLY A 959 3.70 -29.62 17.91
C GLY A 959 2.66 -29.97 16.83
N ARG A 960 2.50 -29.00 15.93
CA ARG A 960 1.33 -29.30 15.04
C ARG A 960 1.72 -28.95 13.60
N PHE A 961 2.72 -27.95 13.53
CA PHE A 961 2.99 -27.50 12.16
C PHE A 961 4.49 -27.42 11.93
N ARG A 962 4.83 -27.74 10.58
CA ARG A 962 6.21 -27.39 10.18
C ARG A 962 6.23 -26.00 9.56
N PHE A 963 6.59 -25.03 10.45
CA PHE A 963 6.44 -23.61 10.08
C PHE A 963 7.81 -22.95 10.04
N LEU A 964 8.00 -22.21 8.94
CA LEU A 964 9.24 -21.43 8.80
C LEU A 964 8.90 -19.94 8.78
N ILE A 965 9.77 -19.20 9.55
CA ILE A 965 9.43 -17.76 9.62
C ILE A 965 10.67 -16.96 9.22
N ILE A 966 10.38 -16.11 8.28
CA ILE A 966 11.41 -15.10 7.95
C ILE A 966 11.02 -13.77 8.59
N LEU A 967 11.95 -13.24 9.50
CA LEU A 967 11.58 -12.05 10.29
C LEU A 967 11.97 -10.79 9.53
N PRO A 968 11.39 -9.62 9.95
CA PRO A 968 11.69 -8.35 9.25
C PRO A 968 13.21 -8.08 9.21
N MET A 969 13.53 -7.42 8.11
CA MET A 969 14.97 -7.10 7.95
C MET A 969 15.43 -6.14 9.07
N ARG A 970 16.64 -6.42 9.57
CA ARG A 970 17.18 -5.61 10.69
C ARG A 970 17.72 -4.28 10.14
N LYS A 971 17.92 -3.41 11.00
CA LYS A 971 18.43 -2.08 10.57
C LYS A 971 19.81 -2.22 9.92
N ASP A 972 20.54 -3.18 10.31
CA ASP A 972 21.90 -3.32 9.74
C ASP A 972 21.87 -4.14 8.44
N GLY A 973 20.61 -4.63 8.00
CA GLY A 973 20.51 -5.33 6.70
C GLY A 973 20.49 -6.86 6.88
N GLY A 974 20.64 -7.34 8.13
CA GLY A 974 20.58 -8.80 8.39
C GLY A 974 19.13 -9.31 8.46
N VAL A 975 19.05 -10.68 8.22
CA VAL A 975 17.70 -11.30 8.28
C VAL A 975 17.72 -12.49 9.25
N GLU A 976 16.74 -12.47 10.17
CA GLU A 976 16.67 -13.59 11.13
C GLU A 976 15.64 -14.62 10.66
N LEU A 977 16.09 -15.89 10.78
CA LEU A 977 15.21 -17.02 10.44
C LEU A 977 14.81 -17.80 11.69
N MET A 978 13.47 -18.19 11.64
CA MET A 978 12.98 -18.97 12.81
C MET A 978 12.30 -20.25 12.31
N LEU A 979 12.68 -21.37 13.03
CA LEU A 979 12.00 -22.63 12.68
C LEU A 979 12.07 -23.60 13.85
N GLY A 980 11.07 -24.46 13.97
CA GLY A 980 11.09 -25.54 14.98
C GLY A 980 11.96 -26.72 14.52
N THR A 981 12.85 -27.18 15.49
CA THR A 981 13.68 -28.35 15.12
C THR A 981 13.71 -29.36 16.28
N HIS A 982 13.76 -30.63 15.86
CA HIS A 982 14.24 -31.61 16.85
C HIS A 982 15.76 -31.56 16.99
N PRO A 983 16.26 -32.09 18.15
CA PRO A 983 17.71 -31.97 18.40
C PRO A 983 18.53 -32.56 17.24
N GLU A 984 18.05 -33.67 16.70
CA GLU A 984 18.86 -34.28 15.62
C GLU A 984 18.80 -33.42 14.34
N GLU A 985 17.65 -32.78 14.09
CA GLU A 985 17.57 -31.89 12.90
C GLU A 985 18.47 -30.67 13.08
N LEU A 986 18.46 -30.11 14.32
CA LEU A 986 19.34 -28.96 14.56
C LEU A 986 20.81 -29.36 14.36
N ALA A 987 21.15 -30.58 14.86
CA ALA A 987 22.54 -31.04 14.67
C ALA A 987 22.88 -31.17 13.18
N MET A 988 21.85 -31.63 12.42
CA MET A 988 22.11 -31.76 10.96
C MET A 988 22.26 -30.37 10.32
N LEU A 989 21.46 -29.44 10.72
CA LEU A 989 21.58 -28.09 10.14
C LEU A 989 22.95 -27.49 10.47
N ALA A 990 23.40 -27.78 11.73
CA ALA A 990 24.69 -27.20 12.17
C ALA A 990 25.84 -27.82 11.37
N ARG A 991 25.68 -29.03 10.81
CA ARG A 991 26.78 -29.68 10.06
C ARG A 991 26.61 -29.45 8.55
N ASP A 992 25.41 -28.85 8.19
CA ASP A 992 25.17 -28.64 6.75
C ASP A 992 26.05 -27.50 6.24
N GLU A 993 26.99 -27.91 5.39
CA GLU A 993 28.05 -26.95 4.96
C GLU A 993 27.42 -25.77 4.20
N GLU A 994 26.33 -26.10 3.31
CA GLU A 994 25.71 -24.98 2.58
C GLU A 994 24.97 -24.02 3.52
N PHE A 995 24.32 -24.61 4.57
CA PHE A 995 23.53 -23.76 5.48
C PHE A 995 24.45 -22.89 6.34
N ILE A 996 25.56 -23.43 6.88
CA ILE A 996 26.36 -22.65 7.87
C ILE A 996 27.23 -21.64 7.09
N LYS A 997 27.24 -21.95 5.83
CA LYS A 997 27.93 -20.93 5.00
C LYS A 997 27.17 -19.60 5.02
N TYR A 998 25.84 -19.64 5.06
CA TYR A 998 25.09 -18.38 4.87
C TYR A 998 24.35 -18.00 6.16
N ALA A 999 24.21 -18.90 7.12
CA ALA A 999 23.40 -18.56 8.32
C ALA A 999 24.12 -19.05 9.57
N GLU A 1000 23.94 -18.24 10.65
CA GLU A 1000 24.57 -18.68 11.92
C GLU A 1000 23.51 -18.73 13.03
N LEU A 1001 23.78 -19.72 13.83
CA LEU A 1001 22.82 -19.93 14.95
C LEU A 1001 22.89 -18.77 15.94
N MET A 1002 21.69 -18.32 16.27
CA MET A 1002 21.59 -17.23 17.27
C MET A 1002 21.29 -17.80 18.66
N GLY A 1003 22.15 -17.28 19.62
CA GLY A 1003 21.78 -17.58 21.03
C GLY A 1003 22.06 -19.04 21.38
N THR A 1004 23.34 -19.50 21.50
CA THR A 1004 23.64 -20.72 22.28
C THR A 1004 24.88 -20.48 23.14
N GLU A 1005 24.72 -19.72 24.25
CA GLU A 1005 25.39 -20.23 25.48
C GLU A 1005 24.60 -19.79 26.71
N ALA A 1006 23.45 -20.46 27.02
CA ALA A 1006 23.49 -20.60 28.50
C ALA A 1006 24.01 -22.00 28.89
#